data_AF-A0A2H3DDW1-F1
#
_entry.id   AF-A0A2H3DDW1-F1
#
_cell.length_a   1.000
_cell.length_b   1.000
_cell.length_c   1.000
_cell.angle_alpha   90.00
_cell.angle_beta   90.00
_cell.angle_gamma   90.00
#
_symmetry.space_group_name_H-M   'P 1'
#
loop_
_entity.id
_entity.type
_entity.pdbx_description
1 polymer ?
#
loop_
_entity_poly.entity_id
_entity_poly.type
_entity_poly.pdbx_seq_one_letter_code
_entity_poly.pdbx_strand_id
1 'polypeptide(L)'
;MLSILLLLLSHQTLAAIDRHTLVSRYNPTRNASSLSTPMQVGNGNFAFGADVTGLQTFQPFAIMSSWGWKNDSLPQGKTMDDVNDYHGTSWYNHGRLVEYDFGGSDEVIEQWLTANPNRVNLGRVGLVFRSVDGEVLNVTESNLTDIHQELDLWTGTITSRFSFGGKPIAVTTTCAQERDTIGISIESALLIDGQLGVFVDYPWNDGSAMFSGPFVGNWNAPANHTTSISTDVDDHNAEITHTLDEASFITSFDSDAVTISRDSPDAHRYTILPRDSTSTFQMAVTYGIASPGDRTSYEATDVSSRTTWDTFWSQSGFVDVVTGSSDPRADELQRRIILSRYLMRVNEAGDTPPQESGLVNNGWFHMEMYFWHSAHWALWNNWDLLNRSIGTYDKFLPSSIARSQDQQHWPSGARWPKMTDPSGRSSPGEINNLLIWQQPHPLVFAQYDYRASPTIEMLRKWENVIRETTNWMAAFAWYSASAGVYDLGPPMYVVSEDTSPNVTVNPAFELAYWRLGSGYAKGWMENLGAEVPEDWTAVKDNLAALPVNNGTYKVYETLENDFWTDPKYTNDHPALVGLYGWLPETEGLNLTIAKATAEKVRENWNATNFWGWDFPMLAMSSARNGDIEQAVEWLLDPLFNFDDVGMPLTHVRIPPPYFPGSGGLLYAVAMMASGWDGSEGGAPGFPKDGWVVRHEGLSKAL
;
A
#
# COMPACT_ATOMS: atom_id res chain seq x y z
N MET A 1 61.93 34.75 -6.32
CA MET A 1 61.26 33.44 -6.40
C MET A 1 60.01 33.51 -5.53
N LEU A 2 58.84 33.70 -6.13
CA LEU A 2 57.56 33.53 -5.44
C LEU A 2 56.67 32.77 -6.44
N SER A 3 56.49 31.47 -6.19
CA SER A 3 55.64 30.61 -7.00
C SER A 3 54.20 30.76 -6.49
N ILE A 4 53.32 31.28 -7.34
CA ILE A 4 51.87 31.29 -7.10
C ILE A 4 51.35 29.95 -7.59
N LEU A 5 50.92 29.11 -6.65
CA LEU A 5 50.25 27.85 -6.92
C LEU A 5 48.75 28.15 -7.14
N LEU A 6 48.28 28.15 -8.39
CA LEU A 6 46.85 28.15 -8.68
C LEU A 6 46.30 26.75 -8.38
N LEU A 7 45.55 26.62 -7.29
CA LEU A 7 44.66 25.49 -7.04
C LEU A 7 43.46 25.62 -7.99
N LEU A 8 43.48 24.85 -9.07
CA LEU A 8 42.30 24.57 -9.89
C LEU A 8 41.35 23.69 -9.07
N LEU A 9 40.35 24.32 -8.43
CA LEU A 9 39.17 23.62 -7.92
C LEU A 9 38.37 23.12 -9.12
N SER A 10 38.63 21.88 -9.54
CA SER A 10 37.71 21.14 -10.41
C SER A 10 36.42 20.90 -9.63
N HIS A 11 35.39 21.71 -9.87
CA HIS A 11 34.03 21.29 -9.56
C HIS A 11 33.76 20.04 -10.40
N GLN A 12 33.71 18.87 -9.74
CA GLN A 12 33.08 17.72 -10.37
C GLN A 12 31.61 18.09 -10.55
N THR A 13 31.25 18.52 -11.75
CA THR A 13 29.87 18.47 -12.20
C THR A 13 29.50 16.99 -12.22
N LEU A 14 28.86 16.51 -11.14
CA LEU A 14 28.24 15.19 -11.14
C LEU A 14 27.25 15.18 -12.31
N ALA A 15 27.49 14.30 -13.28
CA ALA A 15 26.57 14.11 -14.38
C ALA A 15 25.22 13.66 -13.82
N ALA A 16 24.14 14.10 -14.44
CA ALA A 16 22.79 13.64 -14.10
C ALA A 16 22.73 12.10 -14.15
N ILE A 17 21.93 11.51 -13.27
CA ILE A 17 21.74 10.06 -13.24
C ILE A 17 21.12 9.61 -14.57
N ASP A 18 21.70 8.58 -15.21
CA ASP A 18 21.10 7.94 -16.38
C ASP A 18 19.95 7.03 -15.92
N ARG A 19 18.79 7.66 -15.69
CA ARG A 19 17.61 7.00 -15.12
C ARG A 19 17.05 5.94 -16.06
N HIS A 20 17.02 6.19 -17.37
CA HIS A 20 16.51 5.23 -18.35
C HIS A 20 17.33 3.94 -18.33
N THR A 21 18.66 4.06 -18.41
CA THR A 21 19.53 2.87 -18.37
C THR A 21 19.39 2.10 -17.06
N LEU A 22 19.29 2.80 -15.93
CA LEU A 22 19.11 2.16 -14.61
C LEU A 22 17.76 1.49 -14.45
N VAL A 23 16.67 2.10 -14.93
CA VAL A 23 15.33 1.50 -14.89
C VAL A 23 15.27 0.27 -15.80
N SER A 24 15.67 0.40 -17.06
CA SER A 24 15.59 -0.70 -18.03
C SER A 24 16.48 -1.89 -17.67
N ARG A 25 17.56 -1.68 -16.91
CA ARG A 25 18.41 -2.77 -16.39
C ARG A 25 17.63 -3.80 -15.56
N TYR A 26 16.54 -3.37 -14.91
CA TYR A 26 15.75 -4.21 -14.01
C TYR A 26 14.38 -4.57 -14.57
N ASN A 27 14.15 -4.42 -15.89
CA ASN A 27 12.94 -4.91 -16.55
C ASN A 27 12.72 -6.41 -16.23
N PRO A 28 11.64 -6.79 -15.54
CA PRO A 28 11.39 -8.19 -15.22
C PRO A 28 11.08 -9.00 -16.47
N THR A 29 11.54 -10.26 -16.50
CA THR A 29 11.23 -11.20 -17.58
C THR A 29 10.79 -12.55 -17.03
N ARG A 30 9.84 -13.20 -17.69
CA ARG A 30 9.38 -14.57 -17.37
C ARG A 30 9.28 -15.44 -18.62
N ASN A 31 9.48 -16.74 -18.42
CA ASN A 31 9.28 -17.78 -19.45
C ASN A 31 8.26 -18.85 -19.04
N ALA A 32 7.67 -18.71 -17.85
CA ALA A 32 6.58 -19.52 -17.31
C ALA A 32 5.73 -18.67 -16.35
N SER A 33 4.45 -18.97 -16.21
CA SER A 33 3.58 -18.21 -15.31
C SER A 33 3.95 -18.46 -13.85
N SER A 34 3.95 -17.41 -13.05
CA SER A 34 3.93 -17.54 -11.60
C SER A 34 2.56 -18.04 -11.14
N LEU A 35 2.55 -18.86 -10.09
CA LEU A 35 1.32 -19.34 -9.45
C LEU A 35 0.85 -18.41 -8.31
N SER A 36 1.63 -17.39 -7.98
CA SER A 36 1.39 -16.53 -6.82
C SER A 36 1.35 -15.04 -7.11
N THR A 37 2.12 -14.55 -8.09
CA THR A 37 2.31 -13.11 -8.33
C THR A 37 2.22 -12.77 -9.81
N PRO A 38 1.39 -11.80 -10.22
CA PRO A 38 1.32 -11.36 -11.62
C PRO A 38 2.47 -10.42 -12.01
N MET A 39 2.77 -10.33 -13.32
CA MET A 39 3.31 -9.06 -13.85
C MET A 39 2.15 -8.09 -14.01
N GLN A 40 2.32 -6.82 -13.63
CA GLN A 40 1.22 -5.85 -13.64
C GLN A 40 1.50 -4.62 -14.49
N VAL A 41 0.43 -4.12 -15.11
CA VAL A 41 0.30 -2.73 -15.55
C VAL A 41 -0.83 -2.07 -14.75
N GLY A 42 -0.73 -0.75 -14.54
CA GLY A 42 -1.74 -0.01 -13.79
C GLY A 42 -1.45 1.48 -13.69
N ASN A 43 -2.34 2.19 -13.01
CA ASN A 43 -2.32 3.66 -12.89
C ASN A 43 -2.42 4.16 -11.42
N GLY A 44 -2.43 3.24 -10.45
CA GLY A 44 -2.58 3.52 -9.02
C GLY A 44 -4.03 3.42 -8.52
N ASN A 45 -5.02 3.69 -9.37
CA ASN A 45 -6.43 3.46 -9.09
C ASN A 45 -6.94 2.14 -9.66
N PHE A 46 -6.20 1.53 -10.60
CA PHE A 46 -6.54 0.29 -11.27
C PHE A 46 -5.26 -0.48 -11.61
N ALA A 47 -5.32 -1.81 -11.49
CA ALA A 47 -4.25 -2.69 -11.91
C ALA A 47 -4.77 -3.95 -12.61
N PHE A 48 -4.04 -4.37 -13.64
CA PHE A 48 -4.26 -5.59 -14.38
C PHE A 48 -3.04 -6.50 -14.23
N GLY A 49 -3.24 -7.68 -13.65
CA GLY A 49 -2.20 -8.70 -13.53
C GLY A 49 -2.25 -9.72 -14.66
N ALA A 50 -1.11 -9.99 -15.30
CA ALA A 50 -0.97 -10.90 -16.42
C ALA A 50 -0.14 -12.15 -16.08
N ASP A 51 -0.48 -13.27 -16.72
CA ASP A 51 0.38 -14.43 -16.89
C ASP A 51 1.24 -14.30 -18.15
N VAL A 52 2.04 -15.32 -18.49
CA VAL A 52 3.04 -15.21 -19.60
C VAL A 52 2.44 -14.92 -20.97
N THR A 53 1.14 -15.05 -21.15
CA THR A 53 0.48 -14.65 -22.40
C THR A 53 0.38 -13.13 -22.58
N GLY A 54 0.68 -12.34 -21.54
CA GLY A 54 0.47 -10.89 -21.52
C GLY A 54 -0.96 -10.51 -21.12
N LEU A 55 -1.82 -11.50 -20.93
CA LEU A 55 -3.19 -11.41 -20.44
C LEU A 55 -3.39 -12.41 -19.29
N GLN A 56 -4.63 -12.71 -18.94
CA GLN A 56 -4.99 -13.71 -17.94
C GLN A 56 -5.57 -14.92 -18.67
N THR A 57 -4.74 -15.72 -19.33
CA THR A 57 -5.17 -16.89 -20.13
C THR A 57 -5.14 -18.20 -19.33
N PHE A 58 -4.11 -18.40 -18.51
CA PHE A 58 -3.91 -19.59 -17.67
C PHE A 58 -4.10 -19.32 -16.18
N GLN A 59 -3.71 -18.15 -15.68
CA GLN A 59 -3.88 -17.79 -14.27
C GLN A 59 -5.03 -16.78 -14.09
N PRO A 60 -5.93 -16.98 -13.11
CA PRO A 60 -7.04 -16.06 -12.82
C PRO A 60 -6.60 -14.96 -11.85
N PHE A 61 -5.53 -14.22 -12.20
CA PHE A 61 -5.14 -13.04 -11.43
C PHE A 61 -6.29 -12.03 -11.39
N ALA A 62 -6.33 -11.21 -10.33
CA ALA A 62 -7.38 -10.23 -10.16
C ALA A 62 -7.19 -9.03 -11.09
N ILE A 63 -8.30 -8.43 -11.51
CA ILE A 63 -8.38 -7.06 -11.98
C ILE A 63 -9.02 -6.26 -10.85
N MET A 64 -8.28 -5.34 -10.24
CA MET A 64 -8.75 -4.59 -9.07
C MET A 64 -8.65 -3.09 -9.30
N SER A 65 -9.54 -2.34 -8.65
CA SER A 65 -9.55 -0.88 -8.67
C SER A 65 -9.81 -0.29 -7.28
N SER A 66 -9.30 0.89 -6.95
CA SER A 66 -9.51 1.57 -5.65
C SER A 66 -10.99 1.77 -5.31
N TRP A 67 -11.86 1.86 -6.32
CA TRP A 67 -13.30 2.06 -6.17
C TRP A 67 -14.14 0.77 -6.21
N GLY A 68 -13.57 -0.37 -6.58
CA GLY A 68 -14.28 -1.66 -6.68
C GLY A 68 -14.66 -2.25 -5.32
N TRP A 69 -15.78 -1.81 -4.75
CA TRP A 69 -16.32 -2.24 -3.46
C TRP A 69 -17.79 -2.63 -3.55
N LYS A 70 -18.22 -3.60 -2.74
CA LYS A 70 -19.64 -3.97 -2.59
C LYS A 70 -19.96 -4.42 -1.16
N ASN A 71 -21.24 -4.51 -0.86
CA ASN A 71 -21.75 -5.23 0.31
C ASN A 71 -22.36 -6.56 -0.13
N ASP A 72 -22.08 -7.62 0.62
CA ASP A 72 -22.75 -8.90 0.54
C ASP A 72 -24.19 -8.77 1.05
N SER A 73 -25.10 -9.58 0.53
CA SER A 73 -26.45 -9.75 1.10
C SER A 73 -26.41 -9.95 2.62
N LEU A 74 -27.38 -9.37 3.32
CA LEU A 74 -27.52 -9.54 4.77
C LEU A 74 -27.67 -11.03 5.15
N PRO A 75 -27.15 -11.45 6.32
CA PRO A 75 -27.32 -12.82 6.78
C PRO A 75 -28.80 -13.19 6.93
N GLN A 76 -29.12 -14.47 6.76
CA GLN A 76 -30.51 -14.94 6.78
C GLN A 76 -31.23 -14.52 8.08
N GLY A 77 -32.36 -13.83 7.92
CA GLY A 77 -33.19 -13.38 9.05
C GLY A 77 -32.71 -12.09 9.72
N LYS A 78 -31.67 -11.42 9.17
CA LYS A 78 -31.22 -10.10 9.60
C LYS A 78 -31.78 -9.00 8.72
N THR A 79 -31.82 -7.80 9.27
CA THR A 79 -32.29 -6.56 8.66
C THR A 79 -31.24 -5.46 8.81
N MET A 80 -31.42 -4.36 8.08
CA MET A 80 -30.54 -3.20 8.25
C MET A 80 -30.72 -2.53 9.63
N ASP A 81 -31.87 -2.70 10.26
CA ASP A 81 -32.09 -2.25 11.64
C ASP A 81 -31.17 -3.03 12.60
N ASP A 82 -31.02 -4.35 12.43
CA ASP A 82 -30.06 -5.14 13.23
C ASP A 82 -28.60 -4.68 13.06
N VAL A 83 -28.25 -4.19 11.86
CA VAL A 83 -26.92 -3.63 11.57
C VAL A 83 -26.73 -2.27 12.26
N ASN A 84 -27.74 -1.40 12.16
CA ASN A 84 -27.71 -0.07 12.79
C ASN A 84 -27.79 -0.12 14.32
N ASP A 85 -28.44 -1.15 14.87
CA ASP A 85 -28.59 -1.40 16.31
C ASP A 85 -27.46 -2.27 16.87
N TYR A 86 -26.43 -2.61 16.07
CA TYR A 86 -25.28 -3.34 16.58
C TYR A 86 -24.47 -2.47 17.54
N HIS A 87 -24.31 -2.98 18.76
CA HIS A 87 -23.44 -2.42 19.79
C HIS A 87 -22.51 -3.53 20.30
N GLY A 88 -21.23 -3.20 20.45
CA GLY A 88 -20.28 -4.10 21.07
C GLY A 88 -20.33 -4.07 22.60
N THR A 89 -19.17 -4.15 23.23
CA THR A 89 -19.03 -4.21 24.69
C THR A 89 -18.49 -2.91 25.28
N SER A 90 -18.79 -2.68 26.56
CA SER A 90 -18.35 -1.51 27.30
C SER A 90 -17.26 -1.87 28.31
N TRP A 91 -16.06 -1.31 28.15
CA TRP A 91 -14.92 -1.53 29.05
C TRP A 91 -14.53 -0.24 29.79
N TYR A 92 -13.99 -0.38 31.00
CA TYR A 92 -13.49 0.76 31.76
C TYR A 92 -12.14 1.23 31.24
N ASN A 93 -12.04 2.50 30.87
CA ASN A 93 -10.80 3.23 30.64
C ASN A 93 -10.70 4.32 31.71
N HIS A 94 -9.78 4.15 32.68
CA HIS A 94 -9.60 5.05 33.82
C HIS A 94 -10.89 5.55 34.51
N GLY A 95 -11.79 4.63 34.86
CA GLY A 95 -13.05 4.95 35.57
C GLY A 95 -14.16 5.49 34.67
N ARG A 96 -13.89 5.68 33.38
CA ARG A 96 -14.88 5.97 32.34
C ARG A 96 -15.30 4.69 31.65
N LEU A 97 -16.59 4.49 31.43
CA LEU A 97 -17.08 3.42 30.57
C LEU A 97 -17.00 3.86 29.10
N VAL A 98 -16.37 3.05 28.25
CA VAL A 98 -16.21 3.30 26.82
C VAL A 98 -16.74 2.10 26.05
N GLU A 99 -17.61 2.34 25.07
CA GLU A 99 -18.17 1.32 24.19
C GLU A 99 -17.23 1.05 23.01
N TYR A 100 -16.96 -0.22 22.73
CA TYR A 100 -16.12 -0.66 21.63
C TYR A 100 -16.87 -1.70 20.80
N ASP A 101 -16.75 -1.63 19.48
CA ASP A 101 -17.43 -2.55 18.56
C ASP A 101 -16.71 -3.90 18.49
N PHE A 102 -16.75 -4.66 19.58
CA PHE A 102 -16.38 -6.06 19.61
C PHE A 102 -17.13 -6.77 20.73
N GLY A 103 -17.33 -8.08 20.59
CA GLY A 103 -17.99 -8.88 21.62
C GLY A 103 -19.43 -8.45 21.86
N GLY A 104 -20.10 -8.00 20.80
CA GLY A 104 -21.52 -7.66 20.83
C GLY A 104 -22.39 -8.91 20.98
N SER A 105 -23.70 -8.74 21.19
CA SER A 105 -24.62 -9.88 21.37
C SER A 105 -24.92 -10.65 20.08
N ASP A 106 -24.56 -10.10 18.91
CA ASP A 106 -24.89 -10.64 17.60
C ASP A 106 -23.64 -10.87 16.75
N GLU A 107 -22.98 -12.00 17.01
CA GLU A 107 -21.74 -12.41 16.32
C GLU A 107 -21.91 -12.49 14.79
N VAL A 108 -23.14 -12.74 14.31
CA VAL A 108 -23.44 -12.84 12.87
C VAL A 108 -23.40 -11.46 12.21
N ILE A 109 -23.92 -10.42 12.88
CA ILE A 109 -23.83 -9.04 12.42
C ILE A 109 -22.39 -8.52 12.56
N GLU A 110 -21.71 -8.83 13.66
CA GLU A 110 -20.30 -8.47 13.86
C GLU A 110 -19.41 -9.00 12.73
N GLN A 111 -19.58 -10.27 12.35
CA GLN A 111 -18.86 -10.88 11.25
C GLN A 111 -19.22 -10.24 9.90
N TRP A 112 -20.50 -9.92 9.66
CA TRP A 112 -20.92 -9.25 8.42
C TRP A 112 -20.34 -7.84 8.32
N LEU A 113 -20.37 -7.06 9.41
CA LEU A 113 -19.76 -5.73 9.51
C LEU A 113 -18.23 -5.77 9.36
N THR A 114 -17.58 -6.87 9.74
CA THR A 114 -16.14 -7.06 9.54
C THR A 114 -15.81 -7.37 8.08
N ALA A 115 -16.69 -8.11 7.40
CA ALA A 115 -16.54 -8.52 6.01
C ALA A 115 -17.01 -7.47 4.98
N ASN A 116 -17.77 -6.45 5.39
CA ASN A 116 -18.46 -5.54 4.46
C ASN A 116 -18.20 -4.06 4.75
N PRO A 117 -17.98 -3.21 3.71
CA PRO A 117 -17.88 -3.60 2.30
C PRO A 117 -16.60 -4.39 2.00
N ASN A 118 -16.64 -5.24 0.97
CA ASN A 118 -15.49 -6.00 0.47
C ASN A 118 -15.11 -5.61 -0.96
N ARG A 119 -13.86 -5.94 -1.31
CA ARG A 119 -13.22 -5.67 -2.60
C ARG A 119 -13.72 -6.62 -3.69
N VAL A 120 -13.78 -6.10 -4.92
CA VAL A 120 -14.29 -6.84 -6.08
C VAL A 120 -13.18 -7.11 -7.10
N ASN A 121 -13.00 -8.38 -7.49
CA ASN A 121 -12.33 -8.72 -8.75
C ASN A 121 -13.28 -8.40 -9.91
N LEU A 122 -12.89 -7.45 -10.75
CA LEU A 122 -13.70 -6.90 -11.84
C LEU A 122 -13.85 -7.85 -13.03
N GLY A 123 -13.12 -8.96 -13.04
CA GLY A 123 -13.24 -9.99 -14.07
C GLY A 123 -11.88 -10.51 -14.51
N ARG A 124 -11.86 -11.07 -15.71
CA ARG A 124 -10.67 -11.60 -16.36
C ARG A 124 -10.67 -11.28 -17.83
N VAL A 125 -9.50 -10.99 -18.39
CA VAL A 125 -9.32 -10.84 -19.85
C VAL A 125 -8.19 -11.76 -20.30
N GLY A 126 -8.47 -12.69 -21.21
CA GLY A 126 -7.50 -13.71 -21.65
C GLY A 126 -7.67 -14.13 -23.10
N LEU A 127 -6.78 -14.98 -23.61
CA LEU A 127 -6.85 -15.49 -24.98
C LEU A 127 -7.79 -16.69 -25.09
N VAL A 128 -8.56 -16.75 -26.17
CA VAL A 128 -9.28 -17.96 -26.58
C VAL A 128 -8.64 -18.54 -27.84
N PHE A 129 -8.36 -19.85 -27.80
CA PHE A 129 -7.83 -20.59 -28.93
C PHE A 129 -8.95 -21.45 -29.53
N ARG A 130 -9.03 -21.49 -30.86
CA ARG A 130 -10.06 -22.22 -31.60
C ARG A 130 -9.43 -23.11 -32.66
N SER A 131 -10.12 -24.19 -32.99
CA SER A 131 -9.77 -25.04 -34.13
C SER A 131 -10.09 -24.32 -35.44
N VAL A 132 -9.59 -24.87 -36.55
CA VAL A 132 -9.98 -24.43 -37.91
C VAL A 132 -11.48 -24.54 -38.17
N ASP A 133 -12.18 -25.41 -37.44
CA ASP A 133 -13.64 -25.60 -37.55
C ASP A 133 -14.42 -24.64 -36.61
N GLY A 134 -13.71 -23.83 -35.82
CA GLY A 134 -14.30 -22.82 -34.94
C GLY A 134 -14.63 -23.31 -33.53
N GLU A 135 -14.24 -24.53 -33.16
CA GLU A 135 -14.44 -25.08 -31.81
C GLU A 135 -13.40 -24.54 -30.83
N VAL A 136 -13.82 -24.17 -29.61
CA VAL A 136 -12.89 -23.72 -28.57
C VAL A 136 -11.98 -24.87 -28.13
N LEU A 137 -10.68 -24.62 -28.11
CA LEU A 137 -9.66 -25.59 -27.69
C LEU A 137 -9.34 -25.41 -26.20
N ASN A 138 -9.21 -26.53 -25.48
CA ASN A 138 -8.70 -26.53 -24.12
C ASN A 138 -7.17 -26.45 -24.13
N VAL A 139 -6.64 -25.22 -24.24
CA VAL A 139 -5.21 -24.94 -24.28
C VAL A 139 -4.69 -24.66 -22.87
N THR A 140 -3.58 -25.31 -22.53
CA THR A 140 -2.82 -25.07 -21.29
C THR A 140 -1.48 -24.42 -21.63
N GLU A 141 -0.81 -23.84 -20.63
CA GLU A 141 0.52 -23.25 -20.82
C GLU A 141 1.53 -24.23 -21.42
N SER A 142 1.42 -25.53 -21.10
CA SER A 142 2.29 -26.58 -21.66
C SER A 142 2.15 -26.80 -23.17
N ASN A 143 1.10 -26.25 -23.79
CA ASN A 143 0.91 -26.28 -25.23
C ASN A 143 1.62 -25.12 -25.95
N LEU A 144 2.15 -24.16 -25.20
CA LEU A 144 2.93 -23.05 -25.73
C LEU A 144 4.41 -23.42 -25.81
N THR A 145 5.10 -22.78 -26.75
CA THR A 145 6.55 -22.88 -26.95
C THR A 145 7.13 -21.48 -27.12
N ASP A 146 8.45 -21.33 -27.05
CA ASP A 146 9.16 -20.05 -27.24
C ASP A 146 8.64 -18.90 -26.35
N ILE A 147 8.23 -19.23 -25.11
CA ILE A 147 7.62 -18.27 -24.19
C ILE A 147 8.65 -17.27 -23.70
N HIS A 148 8.34 -15.99 -23.90
CA HIS A 148 9.07 -14.86 -23.34
C HIS A 148 8.10 -13.72 -23.04
N GLN A 149 8.06 -13.29 -21.78
CA GLN A 149 7.35 -12.12 -21.31
C GLN A 149 8.35 -11.13 -20.73
N GLU A 150 8.21 -9.86 -21.06
CA GLU A 150 8.97 -8.74 -20.50
C GLU A 150 8.02 -7.64 -20.06
N LEU A 151 8.29 -7.05 -18.89
CA LEU A 151 7.69 -5.79 -18.45
C LEU A 151 8.71 -4.67 -18.62
N ASP A 152 8.44 -3.74 -19.54
CA ASP A 152 9.21 -2.51 -19.67
C ASP A 152 8.74 -1.49 -18.63
N LEU A 153 9.56 -1.32 -17.59
CA LEU A 153 9.28 -0.42 -16.48
C LEU A 153 9.27 1.04 -16.91
N TRP A 154 10.03 1.41 -17.96
CA TRP A 154 10.12 2.80 -18.43
C TRP A 154 8.82 3.25 -19.09
N THR A 155 8.09 2.33 -19.72
CA THR A 155 6.85 2.62 -20.45
C THR A 155 5.58 2.10 -19.77
N GLY A 156 5.73 1.19 -18.80
CA GLY A 156 4.62 0.45 -18.21
C GLY A 156 3.94 -0.50 -19.20
N THR A 157 4.74 -1.19 -20.02
CA THR A 157 4.24 -2.05 -21.09
C THR A 157 4.67 -3.50 -20.87
N ILE A 158 3.72 -4.42 -20.90
CA ILE A 158 4.02 -5.86 -20.95
C ILE A 158 4.05 -6.30 -22.42
N THR A 159 5.13 -6.95 -22.83
CA THR A 159 5.25 -7.61 -24.14
C THR A 159 5.46 -9.11 -23.94
N SER A 160 4.53 -9.90 -24.45
CA SER A 160 4.60 -11.37 -24.43
C SER A 160 4.74 -11.92 -25.85
N ARG A 161 5.62 -12.89 -26.02
CA ARG A 161 5.86 -13.62 -27.27
C ARG A 161 5.88 -15.11 -26.98
N PHE A 162 5.16 -15.88 -27.78
CA PHE A 162 5.10 -17.34 -27.66
C PHE A 162 4.56 -17.94 -28.96
N SER A 163 4.64 -19.26 -29.09
CA SER A 163 4.18 -20.01 -30.25
C SER A 163 3.11 -21.04 -29.86
N PHE A 164 1.99 -21.07 -30.58
CA PHE A 164 0.95 -22.11 -30.49
C PHE A 164 0.85 -22.85 -31.83
N GLY A 165 1.01 -24.18 -31.83
CA GLY A 165 1.00 -24.97 -33.07
C GLY A 165 2.07 -24.54 -34.10
N GLY A 166 3.20 -24.02 -33.64
CA GLY A 166 4.27 -23.47 -34.48
C GLY A 166 3.96 -22.12 -35.12
N LYS A 167 2.86 -21.46 -34.74
CA LYS A 167 2.50 -20.10 -35.17
C LYS A 167 2.84 -19.10 -34.06
N PRO A 168 3.62 -18.06 -34.36
CA PRO A 168 3.97 -17.04 -33.37
C PRO A 168 2.74 -16.19 -33.02
N ILE A 169 2.70 -15.77 -31.76
CA ILE A 169 1.75 -14.83 -31.19
C ILE A 169 2.58 -13.80 -30.41
N ALA A 170 2.33 -12.53 -30.66
CA ALA A 170 2.83 -11.44 -29.83
C ALA A 170 1.64 -10.68 -29.22
N VAL A 171 1.73 -10.37 -27.93
CA VAL A 171 0.72 -9.61 -27.20
C VAL A 171 1.40 -8.45 -26.50
N THR A 172 0.87 -7.25 -26.70
CA THR A 172 1.28 -6.04 -25.99
C THR A 172 0.13 -5.56 -25.12
N THR A 173 0.40 -5.36 -23.84
CA THR A 173 -0.58 -4.90 -22.84
C THR A 173 -0.09 -3.63 -22.17
N THR A 174 -0.93 -2.60 -22.14
CA THR A 174 -0.67 -1.28 -21.55
C THR A 174 -1.83 -0.85 -20.67
N CYS A 175 -1.64 0.17 -19.84
CA CYS A 175 -2.70 0.74 -19.01
C CYS A 175 -2.75 2.27 -19.14
N ALA A 176 -3.94 2.80 -19.43
CA ALA A 176 -4.17 4.23 -19.49
C ALA A 176 -4.02 4.84 -18.08
N GLN A 177 -3.51 6.06 -18.03
CA GLN A 177 -3.09 6.67 -16.77
C GLN A 177 -4.12 7.65 -16.21
N GLU A 178 -5.06 8.08 -17.05
CA GLU A 178 -6.20 8.94 -16.74
C GLU A 178 -7.52 8.17 -16.59
N ARG A 179 -7.54 6.89 -16.96
CA ARG A 179 -8.72 6.02 -16.95
C ARG A 179 -8.35 4.59 -16.62
N ASP A 180 -9.30 3.84 -16.06
CA ASP A 180 -9.14 2.45 -15.66
C ASP A 180 -9.34 1.52 -16.86
N THR A 181 -8.42 1.64 -17.80
CA THR A 181 -8.45 1.01 -19.12
C THR A 181 -7.17 0.24 -19.37
N ILE A 182 -7.28 -1.00 -19.84
CA ILE A 182 -6.17 -1.71 -20.47
C ILE A 182 -6.26 -1.62 -21.98
N GLY A 183 -5.11 -1.45 -22.63
CA GLY A 183 -4.96 -1.53 -24.08
C GLY A 183 -4.24 -2.82 -24.44
N ILE A 184 -4.81 -3.57 -25.38
CA ILE A 184 -4.34 -4.87 -25.84
C ILE A 184 -4.09 -4.81 -27.35
N SER A 185 -2.91 -5.24 -27.79
CA SER A 185 -2.60 -5.49 -29.20
C SER A 185 -2.07 -6.90 -29.37
N ILE A 186 -2.68 -7.67 -30.27
CA ILE A 186 -2.33 -9.06 -30.58
C ILE A 186 -1.91 -9.15 -32.03
N GLU A 187 -0.74 -9.74 -32.29
CA GLU A 187 -0.25 -10.04 -33.63
C GLU A 187 -0.10 -11.55 -33.82
N SER A 188 -0.84 -12.13 -34.77
CA SER A 188 -0.69 -13.54 -35.14
C SER A 188 -1.41 -13.86 -36.46
N ALA A 189 -0.87 -14.80 -37.22
CA ALA A 189 -1.57 -15.39 -38.37
C ALA A 189 -2.82 -16.20 -37.96
N LEU A 190 -2.94 -16.61 -36.68
CA LEU A 190 -4.11 -17.35 -36.19
C LEU A 190 -5.38 -16.48 -36.14
N LEU A 191 -5.24 -15.15 -36.14
CA LEU A 191 -6.37 -14.21 -36.20
C LEU A 191 -7.07 -14.24 -37.58
N ILE A 192 -6.31 -14.43 -38.66
CA ILE A 192 -6.80 -14.43 -40.05
C ILE A 192 -7.91 -15.46 -40.26
N ASP A 193 -7.72 -16.63 -39.64
CA ASP A 193 -8.60 -17.80 -39.76
C ASP A 193 -9.59 -17.93 -38.58
N GLY A 194 -9.66 -16.93 -37.69
CA GLY A 194 -10.54 -16.96 -36.51
C GLY A 194 -10.17 -18.02 -35.46
N GLN A 195 -8.92 -18.50 -35.47
CA GLN A 195 -8.37 -19.49 -34.53
C GLN A 195 -7.86 -18.87 -33.22
N LEU A 196 -7.79 -17.54 -33.14
CA LEU A 196 -7.39 -16.80 -31.95
C LEU A 196 -8.37 -15.65 -31.71
N GLY A 197 -8.66 -15.38 -30.44
CA GLY A 197 -9.48 -14.26 -30.01
C GLY A 197 -9.23 -13.92 -28.54
N VAL A 198 -10.10 -13.11 -27.96
CA VAL A 198 -10.07 -12.72 -26.55
C VAL A 198 -11.33 -13.24 -25.86
N PHE A 199 -11.25 -13.60 -24.59
CA PHE A 199 -12.41 -13.79 -23.74
C PHE A 199 -12.41 -12.78 -22.60
N VAL A 200 -13.60 -12.47 -22.12
CA VAL A 200 -13.81 -11.86 -20.79
C VAL A 200 -14.68 -12.76 -19.94
N ASP A 201 -14.39 -12.84 -18.64
CA ASP A 201 -15.12 -13.68 -17.70
C ASP A 201 -15.25 -12.98 -16.34
N TYR A 202 -16.29 -13.28 -15.56
CA TYR A 202 -16.60 -12.57 -14.31
C TYR A 202 -16.82 -13.53 -13.14
N PRO A 203 -16.15 -13.34 -11.98
CA PRO A 203 -16.31 -14.21 -10.81
C PRO A 203 -17.38 -13.70 -9.84
N TRP A 204 -17.87 -14.59 -8.98
CA TRP A 204 -18.58 -14.17 -7.76
C TRP A 204 -17.56 -13.63 -6.77
N ASN A 205 -17.89 -12.58 -6.02
CA ASN A 205 -17.03 -12.00 -4.99
C ASN A 205 -17.80 -11.99 -3.67
N ASP A 206 -17.15 -12.31 -2.56
CA ASP A 206 -17.71 -12.15 -1.21
C ASP A 206 -16.62 -11.77 -0.21
N GLY A 207 -17.05 -11.20 0.92
CA GLY A 207 -16.16 -10.72 1.98
C GLY A 207 -15.79 -11.79 3.01
N SER A 208 -16.20 -13.04 2.81
CA SER A 208 -16.10 -14.09 3.83
C SER A 208 -14.67 -14.50 4.16
N ALA A 209 -13.71 -14.25 3.25
CA ALA A 209 -12.30 -14.52 3.47
C ALA A 209 -11.39 -13.46 2.83
N MET A 210 -10.62 -12.78 3.67
CA MET A 210 -9.48 -11.95 3.26
C MET A 210 -8.23 -12.82 3.15
N PHE A 211 -7.28 -12.47 2.27
CA PHE A 211 -6.05 -13.25 2.08
C PHE A 211 -6.26 -14.75 1.79
N SER A 212 -7.36 -15.11 1.11
CA SER A 212 -7.76 -16.51 0.87
C SER A 212 -6.90 -17.24 -0.17
N GLY A 213 -6.04 -16.53 -0.90
CA GLY A 213 -5.11 -17.10 -1.88
C GLY A 213 -4.56 -16.03 -2.83
N PRO A 214 -3.71 -16.41 -3.79
CA PRO A 214 -3.18 -15.49 -4.80
C PRO A 214 -4.24 -15.03 -5.84
N PHE A 215 -5.43 -15.63 -5.81
CA PHE A 215 -6.52 -15.35 -6.74
C PHE A 215 -7.76 -14.88 -5.98
N VAL A 216 -8.49 -13.94 -6.58
CA VAL A 216 -9.68 -13.33 -6.00
C VAL A 216 -10.91 -13.73 -6.80
N GLY A 217 -11.98 -14.08 -6.09
CA GLY A 217 -13.28 -14.41 -6.66
C GLY A 217 -13.50 -15.91 -6.87
N ASN A 218 -14.76 -16.31 -6.79
CA ASN A 218 -15.23 -17.67 -6.98
C ASN A 218 -15.83 -17.83 -8.39
N TRP A 219 -15.13 -18.57 -9.24
CA TRP A 219 -15.52 -18.87 -10.61
C TRP A 219 -16.56 -20.01 -10.73
N ASN A 220 -16.87 -20.69 -9.63
CA ASN A 220 -17.77 -21.83 -9.58
C ASN A 220 -19.14 -21.48 -8.96
N ALA A 221 -19.51 -20.20 -8.92
CA ALA A 221 -20.78 -19.72 -8.35
C ALA A 221 -21.62 -18.87 -9.34
N PRO A 222 -21.90 -19.37 -10.56
CA PRO A 222 -22.61 -18.59 -11.59
C PRO A 222 -24.04 -18.20 -11.19
N ALA A 223 -24.68 -18.96 -10.30
CA ALA A 223 -26.04 -18.66 -9.85
C ALA A 223 -26.13 -17.44 -8.90
N ASN A 224 -25.01 -16.95 -8.37
CA ASN A 224 -25.00 -15.89 -7.36
C ASN A 224 -24.92 -14.47 -7.95
N HIS A 225 -24.58 -14.34 -9.24
CA HIS A 225 -24.45 -13.06 -9.91
C HIS A 225 -25.05 -13.07 -11.30
N THR A 226 -25.13 -11.90 -11.93
CA THR A 226 -25.61 -11.81 -13.31
C THR A 226 -24.65 -10.98 -14.15
N THR A 227 -24.57 -11.32 -15.44
CA THR A 227 -24.02 -10.40 -16.44
C THR A 227 -25.10 -10.12 -17.49
N SER A 228 -25.05 -8.94 -18.10
CA SER A 228 -25.85 -8.60 -19.27
C SER A 228 -24.99 -7.81 -20.26
N ILE A 229 -25.21 -8.03 -21.55
CA ILE A 229 -24.49 -7.33 -22.62
C ILE A 229 -25.43 -6.37 -23.34
N SER A 230 -24.97 -5.15 -23.58
CA SER A 230 -25.55 -4.20 -24.52
C SER A 230 -24.56 -3.96 -25.66
N THR A 231 -25.04 -3.97 -26.90
CA THR A 231 -24.26 -3.66 -28.09
C THR A 231 -24.85 -2.45 -28.78
N ASP A 232 -24.00 -1.51 -29.21
CA ASP A 232 -24.47 -0.39 -30.02
C ASP A 232 -24.81 -0.86 -31.45
N VAL A 233 -25.55 -0.02 -32.19
CA VAL A 233 -26.11 -0.32 -33.53
C VAL A 233 -25.05 -0.69 -34.57
N ASP A 234 -23.78 -0.32 -34.37
CA ASP A 234 -22.68 -0.53 -35.31
C ASP A 234 -21.73 -1.70 -34.94
N ASP A 235 -22.03 -2.49 -33.90
CA ASP A 235 -21.29 -3.70 -33.43
C ASP A 235 -19.78 -3.55 -33.10
N HIS A 236 -19.19 -2.37 -33.21
CA HIS A 236 -17.81 -2.09 -32.77
C HIS A 236 -17.68 -1.98 -31.24
N ASN A 237 -18.82 -1.99 -30.57
CA ASN A 237 -19.02 -1.32 -29.30
C ASN A 237 -19.95 -2.18 -28.44
N ALA A 238 -19.45 -2.61 -27.28
CA ALA A 238 -20.25 -3.36 -26.32
C ALA A 238 -19.93 -2.93 -24.89
N GLU A 239 -20.93 -3.07 -24.03
CA GLU A 239 -20.80 -2.96 -22.59
C GLU A 239 -21.35 -4.23 -21.95
N ILE A 240 -20.64 -4.73 -20.93
CA ILE A 240 -21.11 -5.80 -20.07
C ILE A 240 -21.32 -5.22 -18.68
N THR A 241 -22.53 -5.35 -18.16
CA THR A 241 -22.87 -5.05 -16.77
C THR A 241 -22.75 -6.31 -15.96
N HIS A 242 -21.92 -6.29 -14.92
CA HIS A 242 -21.76 -7.36 -13.93
C HIS A 242 -22.41 -6.93 -12.61
N THR A 243 -23.44 -7.65 -12.17
CA THR A 243 -24.20 -7.34 -10.95
C THR A 243 -23.96 -8.40 -9.88
N LEU A 244 -23.53 -7.96 -8.70
CA LEU A 244 -23.23 -8.73 -7.49
C LEU A 244 -24.03 -8.12 -6.33
N ASP A 245 -25.03 -8.84 -5.82
CA ASP A 245 -25.99 -8.29 -4.84
C ASP A 245 -26.62 -6.97 -5.36
N GLU A 246 -26.45 -5.86 -4.64
CA GLU A 246 -26.91 -4.53 -5.02
C GLU A 246 -25.88 -3.72 -5.82
N ALA A 247 -24.63 -4.20 -5.94
CA ALA A 247 -23.57 -3.52 -6.66
C ALA A 247 -23.56 -3.91 -8.15
N SER A 248 -23.22 -2.96 -9.02
CA SER A 248 -23.03 -3.21 -10.45
C SER A 248 -21.77 -2.52 -10.96
N PHE A 249 -21.07 -3.21 -11.87
CA PHE A 249 -19.85 -2.76 -12.50
C PHE A 249 -19.96 -2.91 -14.01
N ILE A 250 -19.39 -1.96 -14.75
CA ILE A 250 -19.45 -1.90 -16.21
C ILE A 250 -18.06 -2.22 -16.77
N THR A 251 -18.03 -3.09 -17.77
CA THR A 251 -16.86 -3.30 -18.63
C THR A 251 -17.24 -2.90 -20.04
N SER A 252 -16.52 -1.94 -20.61
CA SER A 252 -16.76 -1.43 -21.96
C SER A 252 -15.59 -1.76 -22.89
N PHE A 253 -15.93 -2.03 -24.15
CA PHE A 253 -14.99 -2.43 -25.18
C PHE A 253 -14.94 -1.38 -26.28
N ASP A 254 -13.72 -1.05 -26.69
CA ASP A 254 -13.43 -0.23 -27.86
C ASP A 254 -12.45 -1.01 -28.75
N SER A 255 -12.90 -1.40 -29.94
CA SER A 255 -12.12 -2.18 -30.89
C SER A 255 -12.62 -1.96 -32.33
N ASP A 256 -11.86 -2.49 -33.30
CA ASP A 256 -12.36 -2.69 -34.67
C ASP A 256 -13.61 -3.60 -34.69
N ALA A 257 -14.15 -3.90 -35.88
CA ALA A 257 -15.34 -4.74 -36.02
C ALA A 257 -15.14 -6.11 -35.34
N VAL A 258 -15.93 -6.38 -34.29
CA VAL A 258 -15.87 -7.64 -33.54
C VAL A 258 -17.21 -8.37 -33.55
N THR A 259 -17.16 -9.65 -33.18
CA THR A 259 -18.32 -10.43 -32.76
C THR A 259 -18.11 -10.79 -31.30
N ILE A 260 -19.11 -10.50 -30.46
CA ILE A 260 -19.10 -10.84 -29.04
C ILE A 260 -20.26 -11.79 -28.76
N SER A 261 -19.97 -12.97 -28.22
CA SER A 261 -20.96 -13.99 -27.91
C SER A 261 -20.75 -14.56 -26.52
N ARG A 262 -21.83 -14.73 -25.76
CA ARG A 262 -21.78 -15.46 -24.50
C ARG A 262 -21.58 -16.95 -24.77
N ASP A 263 -20.66 -17.60 -24.04
CA ASP A 263 -20.26 -18.99 -24.28
C ASP A 263 -21.41 -19.99 -23.99
N SER A 264 -22.27 -19.69 -23.01
CA SER A 264 -23.52 -20.42 -22.75
C SER A 264 -24.52 -19.53 -21.98
N PRO A 265 -25.83 -19.84 -21.93
CA PRO A 265 -26.81 -19.01 -21.23
C PRO A 265 -26.47 -18.72 -19.76
N ASP A 266 -25.91 -19.73 -19.08
CA ASP A 266 -25.58 -19.70 -17.65
C ASP A 266 -24.13 -19.29 -17.37
N ALA A 267 -23.31 -19.10 -18.40
CA ALA A 267 -21.93 -18.64 -18.25
C ALA A 267 -21.87 -17.11 -18.12
N HIS A 268 -20.90 -16.63 -17.36
CA HIS A 268 -20.52 -15.21 -17.33
C HIS A 268 -19.35 -14.91 -18.27
N ARG A 269 -18.97 -15.87 -19.12
CA ARG A 269 -17.89 -15.75 -20.08
C ARG A 269 -18.40 -15.33 -21.46
N TYR A 270 -17.70 -14.38 -22.06
CA TYR A 270 -17.94 -13.89 -23.41
C TYR A 270 -16.69 -14.05 -24.26
N THR A 271 -16.87 -14.61 -25.46
CA THR A 271 -15.84 -14.73 -26.48
C THR A 271 -15.94 -13.55 -27.45
N ILE A 272 -14.81 -12.91 -27.72
CA ILE A 272 -14.64 -11.77 -28.61
C ILE A 272 -13.69 -12.14 -29.75
N LEU A 273 -14.18 -12.02 -30.98
CA LEU A 273 -13.45 -12.37 -32.20
C LEU A 273 -13.42 -11.20 -33.18
N PRO A 274 -12.27 -10.94 -33.83
CA PRO A 274 -12.23 -10.03 -34.98
C PRO A 274 -13.20 -10.53 -36.06
N ARG A 275 -13.98 -9.61 -36.64
CA ARG A 275 -14.87 -9.92 -37.76
C ARG A 275 -14.11 -9.96 -39.08
N ASP A 276 -13.16 -9.04 -39.22
CA ASP A 276 -12.36 -8.91 -40.42
C ASP A 276 -11.16 -9.87 -40.38
N SER A 277 -10.78 -10.39 -41.54
CA SER A 277 -9.58 -11.23 -41.67
C SER A 277 -8.34 -10.35 -41.54
N THR A 278 -7.70 -10.41 -40.37
CA THR A 278 -6.56 -9.57 -40.00
C THR A 278 -5.49 -10.39 -39.30
N SER A 279 -4.23 -9.96 -39.40
CA SER A 279 -3.12 -10.51 -38.61
C SER A 279 -2.86 -9.76 -37.31
N THR A 280 -3.59 -8.67 -37.07
CA THR A 280 -3.45 -7.79 -35.91
C THR A 280 -4.83 -7.47 -35.35
N PHE A 281 -4.97 -7.57 -34.03
CA PHE A 281 -6.21 -7.26 -33.33
C PHE A 281 -5.92 -6.36 -32.13
N GLN A 282 -6.56 -5.18 -32.10
CA GLN A 282 -6.40 -4.18 -31.06
C GLN A 282 -7.73 -3.94 -30.35
N MET A 283 -7.64 -3.74 -29.04
CA MET A 283 -8.80 -3.50 -28.17
C MET A 283 -8.39 -2.68 -26.96
N ALA A 284 -9.27 -1.83 -26.50
CA ALA A 284 -9.24 -1.29 -25.15
C ALA A 284 -10.41 -1.82 -24.31
N VAL A 285 -10.14 -2.15 -23.06
CA VAL A 285 -11.12 -2.66 -22.09
C VAL A 285 -11.13 -1.71 -20.90
N THR A 286 -12.24 -1.01 -20.71
CA THR A 286 -12.41 0.00 -19.65
C THR A 286 -13.40 -0.45 -18.60
N TYR A 287 -13.04 -0.28 -17.33
CA TYR A 287 -13.86 -0.64 -16.18
C TYR A 287 -14.42 0.61 -15.48
N GLY A 288 -15.61 0.51 -14.91
CA GLY A 288 -16.20 1.60 -14.12
C GLY A 288 -17.43 1.18 -13.30
N ILE A 289 -17.83 2.03 -12.35
CA ILE A 289 -19.11 1.89 -11.61
C ILE A 289 -20.31 2.27 -12.49
N ALA A 290 -20.06 3.10 -13.50
CA ALA A 290 -21.05 3.51 -14.49
C ALA A 290 -20.42 3.46 -15.90
N SER A 291 -21.24 3.57 -16.94
CA SER A 291 -20.75 3.67 -18.31
C SER A 291 -19.74 4.84 -18.40
N PRO A 292 -18.51 4.60 -18.88
CA PRO A 292 -17.44 5.59 -18.85
C PRO A 292 -17.65 6.78 -19.81
N GLY A 293 -18.74 6.79 -20.59
CA GLY A 293 -19.05 7.86 -21.53
C GLY A 293 -18.05 7.86 -22.69
N ASP A 294 -17.01 8.69 -22.59
CA ASP A 294 -15.96 8.80 -23.59
C ASP A 294 -15.01 7.60 -23.53
N ARG A 295 -14.92 6.85 -24.64
CA ARG A 295 -14.06 5.67 -24.77
C ARG A 295 -12.62 6.04 -25.18
N THR A 296 -11.69 5.12 -24.95
CA THR A 296 -10.25 5.30 -25.21
C THR A 296 -9.78 4.16 -26.11
N SER A 297 -9.14 4.46 -27.24
CA SER A 297 -8.58 3.42 -28.12
C SER A 297 -7.31 2.78 -27.53
N TYR A 298 -6.86 1.68 -28.13
CA TYR A 298 -5.56 1.08 -27.80
C TYR A 298 -4.41 2.10 -27.95
N GLU A 299 -4.36 2.86 -29.05
CA GLU A 299 -3.28 3.82 -29.33
C GLU A 299 -3.24 4.92 -28.28
N ALA A 300 -4.40 5.44 -27.88
CA ALA A 300 -4.49 6.44 -26.83
C ALA A 300 -4.01 5.88 -25.48
N THR A 301 -4.34 4.62 -25.18
CA THR A 301 -3.87 3.91 -23.98
C THR A 301 -2.34 3.74 -23.99
N ASP A 302 -1.75 3.31 -25.11
CA ASP A 302 -0.29 3.15 -25.24
C ASP A 302 0.46 4.49 -25.04
N VAL A 303 -0.01 5.54 -25.72
CA VAL A 303 0.58 6.88 -25.61
C VAL A 303 0.47 7.42 -24.18
N SER A 304 -0.68 7.25 -23.53
CA SER A 304 -0.91 7.65 -22.15
C SER A 304 0.05 6.95 -21.18
N SER A 305 0.17 5.63 -21.29
CA SER A 305 1.08 4.82 -20.47
C SER A 305 2.52 5.32 -20.59
N ARG A 306 3.03 5.36 -21.83
CA ARG A 306 4.44 5.73 -22.11
C ARG A 306 4.78 7.13 -21.64
N THR A 307 3.90 8.09 -21.90
CA THR A 307 4.14 9.50 -21.55
C THR A 307 4.18 9.70 -20.04
N THR A 308 3.28 9.04 -19.31
CA THR A 308 3.19 9.21 -17.86
C THR A 308 4.31 8.49 -17.14
N TRP A 309 4.71 7.30 -17.59
CA TRP A 309 5.84 6.58 -17.00
C TRP A 309 7.17 7.28 -17.28
N ASP A 310 7.39 7.80 -18.49
CA ASP A 310 8.54 8.65 -18.82
C ASP A 310 8.61 9.87 -17.89
N THR A 311 7.47 10.54 -17.69
CA THR A 311 7.35 11.67 -16.76
C THR A 311 7.66 11.27 -15.32
N PHE A 312 7.09 10.16 -14.84
CA PHE A 312 7.31 9.65 -13.50
C PHE A 312 8.79 9.40 -13.24
N TRP A 313 9.47 8.64 -14.11
CA TRP A 313 10.88 8.33 -13.93
C TRP A 313 11.78 9.56 -14.08
N SER A 314 11.45 10.47 -15.00
CA SER A 314 12.28 11.64 -15.31
C SER A 314 12.14 12.78 -14.30
N GLN A 315 11.01 12.90 -13.61
CA GLN A 315 10.71 14.09 -12.78
C GLN A 315 10.67 13.83 -11.28
N SER A 316 10.44 12.60 -10.84
CA SER A 316 10.41 12.25 -9.42
C SER A 316 11.82 12.15 -8.81
N GLY A 317 11.90 12.00 -7.49
CA GLY A 317 13.15 11.68 -6.81
C GLY A 317 13.79 10.40 -7.38
N PHE A 318 15.11 10.27 -7.33
CA PHE A 318 15.82 9.09 -7.84
C PHE A 318 17.04 8.76 -6.99
N VAL A 319 17.33 7.47 -6.82
CA VAL A 319 18.52 6.99 -6.12
C VAL A 319 19.26 5.98 -7.00
N ASP A 320 20.56 6.21 -7.15
CA ASP A 320 21.53 5.33 -7.79
C ASP A 320 22.56 4.90 -6.74
N VAL A 321 22.45 3.66 -6.28
CA VAL A 321 23.40 3.02 -5.34
C VAL A 321 24.37 2.10 -6.05
N VAL A 322 24.19 1.80 -7.34
CA VAL A 322 24.96 0.77 -8.05
C VAL A 322 26.12 1.36 -8.86
N THR A 323 25.95 2.52 -9.46
CA THR A 323 26.91 3.03 -10.42
C THR A 323 28.14 3.61 -9.71
N GLY A 324 29.26 2.90 -9.80
CA GLY A 324 30.53 3.27 -9.16
C GLY A 324 30.74 2.61 -7.78
N SER A 325 29.71 1.98 -7.22
CA SER A 325 29.84 1.13 -6.03
C SER A 325 30.63 -0.14 -6.36
N SER A 326 31.50 -0.54 -5.45
CA SER A 326 32.22 -1.82 -5.51
C SER A 326 31.64 -2.89 -4.58
N ASP A 327 30.73 -2.50 -3.69
CA ASP A 327 30.02 -3.43 -2.82
C ASP A 327 29.08 -4.32 -3.66
N PRO A 328 29.19 -5.66 -3.57
CA PRO A 328 28.37 -6.57 -4.36
C PRO A 328 26.87 -6.51 -4.02
N ARG A 329 26.51 -5.98 -2.84
CA ARG A 329 25.13 -5.81 -2.38
C ARG A 329 24.37 -4.72 -3.14
N ALA A 330 25.09 -3.80 -3.79
CA ALA A 330 24.50 -2.62 -4.43
C ALA A 330 23.52 -2.94 -5.56
N ASP A 331 23.78 -3.99 -6.34
CA ASP A 331 22.91 -4.37 -7.46
C ASP A 331 21.53 -4.86 -6.99
N GLU A 332 21.49 -5.69 -5.95
CA GLU A 332 20.23 -6.19 -5.38
C GLU A 332 19.45 -5.06 -4.71
N LEU A 333 20.12 -4.15 -3.99
CA LEU A 333 19.43 -3.00 -3.40
C LEU A 333 18.85 -2.09 -4.50
N GLN A 334 19.59 -1.82 -5.58
CA GLN A 334 19.09 -1.04 -6.70
C GLN A 334 17.90 -1.73 -7.37
N ARG A 335 17.93 -3.07 -7.55
CA ARG A 335 16.81 -3.84 -8.07
C ARG A 335 15.55 -3.65 -7.22
N ARG A 336 15.66 -3.82 -5.89
CA ARG A 336 14.53 -3.63 -4.96
C ARG A 336 13.99 -2.21 -5.02
N ILE A 337 14.85 -1.20 -5.06
CA ILE A 337 14.45 0.20 -5.20
C ILE A 337 13.62 0.40 -6.49
N ILE A 338 14.13 0.02 -7.65
CA ILE A 338 13.45 0.26 -8.93
C ILE A 338 12.12 -0.48 -9.01
N LEU A 339 12.09 -1.76 -8.63
CA LEU A 339 10.86 -2.55 -8.70
C LEU A 339 9.81 -2.10 -7.69
N SER A 340 10.19 -1.79 -6.45
CA SER A 340 9.25 -1.23 -5.47
C SER A 340 8.68 0.10 -5.93
N ARG A 341 9.47 0.98 -6.57
CA ARG A 341 8.94 2.24 -7.11
C ARG A 341 7.89 2.04 -8.19
N TYR A 342 8.11 1.09 -9.10
CA TYR A 342 7.13 0.74 -10.13
C TYR A 342 5.85 0.18 -9.48
N LEU A 343 5.99 -0.83 -8.61
CA LEU A 343 4.86 -1.54 -8.02
C LEU A 343 4.04 -0.66 -7.06
N MET A 344 4.67 0.19 -6.25
CA MET A 344 3.96 1.15 -5.41
C MET A 344 3.14 2.12 -6.27
N ARG A 345 3.64 2.56 -7.43
CA ARG A 345 2.84 3.43 -8.31
C ARG A 345 1.65 2.68 -8.93
N VAL A 346 1.81 1.41 -9.28
CA VAL A 346 0.73 0.57 -9.82
C VAL A 346 -0.35 0.28 -8.77
N ASN A 347 0.05 -0.02 -7.54
CA ASN A 347 -0.84 -0.60 -6.52
C ASN A 347 -1.26 0.37 -5.40
N GLU A 348 -0.51 1.45 -5.17
CA GLU A 348 -0.52 2.20 -3.90
C GLU A 348 -0.61 3.73 -4.12
N ALA A 349 -1.09 4.14 -5.30
CA ALA A 349 -1.16 5.55 -5.72
C ALA A 349 -2.58 5.98 -6.15
N GLY A 350 -3.60 5.40 -5.51
CA GLY A 350 -5.01 5.68 -5.75
C GLY A 350 -5.60 6.78 -4.86
N ASP A 351 -6.91 6.98 -4.98
CA ASP A 351 -7.68 8.07 -4.33
C ASP A 351 -8.06 7.78 -2.86
N THR A 352 -7.82 6.55 -2.42
CA THR A 352 -7.98 6.10 -1.04
C THR A 352 -6.67 5.45 -0.58
N PRO A 353 -6.42 5.35 0.74
CA PRO A 353 -5.37 4.50 1.23
C PRO A 353 -5.49 3.09 0.62
N PRO A 354 -4.35 2.44 0.35
CA PRO A 354 -4.35 1.11 -0.22
C PRO A 354 -4.63 0.05 0.85
N GLN A 355 -5.06 -1.13 0.41
CA GLN A 355 -5.03 -2.32 1.25
C GLN A 355 -3.60 -2.90 1.27
N GLU A 356 -3.28 -3.74 2.25
CA GLU A 356 -1.91 -4.25 2.46
C GLU A 356 -1.33 -5.04 1.29
N SER A 357 -2.17 -5.64 0.45
CA SER A 357 -1.80 -6.36 -0.78
C SER A 357 -2.01 -5.55 -2.06
N GLY A 358 -2.29 -4.25 -1.94
CA GLY A 358 -2.41 -3.34 -3.06
C GLY A 358 -3.57 -3.69 -3.97
N LEU A 359 -3.34 -3.74 -5.28
CA LEU A 359 -4.33 -4.15 -6.28
C LEU A 359 -4.03 -5.54 -6.85
N VAL A 360 -3.36 -6.41 -6.07
CA VAL A 360 -3.01 -7.79 -6.49
C VAL A 360 -4.03 -8.82 -6.02
N ASN A 361 -4.45 -8.76 -4.75
CA ASN A 361 -5.44 -9.66 -4.16
C ASN A 361 -6.26 -8.97 -3.06
N ASN A 362 -7.14 -9.69 -2.35
CA ASN A 362 -7.93 -9.12 -1.23
C ASN A 362 -7.12 -9.13 0.07
N GLY A 363 -6.94 -7.95 0.66
CA GLY A 363 -6.25 -7.74 1.93
C GLY A 363 -6.99 -6.79 2.86
N TRP A 364 -6.33 -6.40 3.95
CA TRP A 364 -6.88 -5.45 4.93
C TRP A 364 -6.61 -4.01 4.52
N PHE A 365 -7.58 -3.13 4.77
CA PHE A 365 -7.37 -1.69 4.75
C PHE A 365 -7.13 -1.23 6.19
N HIS A 366 -5.88 -0.91 6.49
CA HIS A 366 -5.36 -0.63 7.82
C HIS A 366 -4.75 0.77 7.84
N MET A 367 -5.35 1.71 8.57
CA MET A 367 -4.92 3.11 8.68
C MET A 367 -3.60 3.26 9.44
N GLU A 368 -3.31 2.32 10.33
CA GLU A 368 -2.01 2.14 10.97
C GLU A 368 -0.93 1.78 9.94
N MET A 369 -1.28 1.05 8.88
CA MET A 369 -0.33 0.76 7.81
C MET A 369 -0.16 1.93 6.82
N TYR A 370 -1.03 2.95 6.85
CA TYR A 370 -1.00 4.02 5.85
C TYR A 370 0.33 4.81 5.82
N PHE A 371 1.00 4.96 6.96
CA PHE A 371 2.36 5.52 7.00
C PHE A 371 3.32 4.71 6.11
N TRP A 372 3.36 3.39 6.32
CA TRP A 372 4.23 2.47 5.61
C TRP A 372 3.89 2.37 4.12
N HIS A 373 2.62 2.54 3.78
CA HIS A 373 2.16 2.59 2.39
C HIS A 373 2.52 3.89 1.67
N SER A 374 2.46 5.05 2.33
CA SER A 374 2.36 6.33 1.59
C SER A 374 3.33 7.43 2.02
N ALA A 375 3.95 7.35 3.20
CA ALA A 375 4.86 8.39 3.66
C ALA A 375 6.09 8.57 2.74
N HIS A 376 6.50 7.50 2.04
CA HIS A 376 7.62 7.58 1.11
C HIS A 376 7.33 8.55 -0.05
N TRP A 377 6.09 8.70 -0.53
CA TRP A 377 5.77 9.61 -1.63
C TRP A 377 6.21 11.04 -1.37
N ALA A 378 6.13 11.51 -0.11
CA ALA A 378 6.62 12.81 0.31
C ALA A 378 8.16 12.92 0.17
N LEU A 379 8.89 11.87 0.55
CA LEU A 379 10.37 11.85 0.47
C LEU A 379 10.88 11.72 -0.96
N TRP A 380 10.13 11.05 -1.84
CA TRP A 380 10.44 10.92 -3.27
C TRP A 380 9.90 12.09 -4.12
N ASN A 381 9.31 13.12 -3.48
CA ASN A 381 8.70 14.29 -4.12
C ASN A 381 7.61 13.94 -5.16
N ASN A 382 6.86 12.87 -4.91
CA ASN A 382 5.68 12.46 -5.67
C ASN A 382 4.39 12.96 -5.01
N TRP A 383 4.30 14.28 -4.79
CA TRP A 383 3.17 14.92 -4.12
C TRP A 383 1.86 14.79 -4.89
N ASP A 384 1.93 14.69 -6.21
CA ASP A 384 0.78 14.43 -7.08
C ASP A 384 0.14 13.06 -6.81
N LEU A 385 0.93 12.06 -6.40
CA LEU A 385 0.43 10.74 -6.03
C LEU A 385 -0.08 10.72 -4.58
N LEU A 386 0.70 11.28 -3.64
CA LEU A 386 0.29 11.32 -2.22
C LEU A 386 -1.01 12.12 -2.01
N ASN A 387 -1.18 13.25 -2.72
CA ASN A 387 -2.36 14.11 -2.56
C ASN A 387 -3.67 13.44 -3.00
N ARG A 388 -3.63 12.34 -3.75
CA ARG A 388 -4.82 11.58 -4.16
C ARG A 388 -5.52 10.96 -2.95
N SER A 389 -4.76 10.38 -2.02
CA SER A 389 -5.31 9.66 -0.86
C SER A 389 -5.20 10.42 0.46
N ILE A 390 -4.24 11.34 0.63
CA ILE A 390 -3.97 11.99 1.93
C ILE A 390 -5.15 12.80 2.48
N GLY A 391 -6.05 13.27 1.61
CA GLY A 391 -7.30 13.94 1.98
C GLY A 391 -8.31 13.03 2.70
N THR A 392 -8.02 11.73 2.84
CA THR A 392 -8.85 10.76 3.54
C THR A 392 -9.08 11.12 5.01
N TYR A 393 -8.10 11.76 5.67
CA TYR A 393 -8.31 12.24 7.04
C TYR A 393 -9.43 13.28 7.13
N ASP A 394 -9.54 14.19 6.17
CA ASP A 394 -10.66 15.14 6.12
C ASP A 394 -11.98 14.41 5.82
N LYS A 395 -11.98 13.48 4.86
CA LYS A 395 -13.16 12.66 4.52
C LYS A 395 -13.67 11.85 5.72
N PHE A 396 -12.77 11.27 6.51
CA PHE A 396 -13.09 10.41 7.67
C PHE A 396 -13.29 11.20 8.96
N LEU A 397 -13.07 12.52 8.95
CA LEU A 397 -13.16 13.34 10.15
C LEU A 397 -14.56 13.25 10.80
N PRO A 398 -15.69 13.36 10.08
CA PRO A 398 -17.01 13.27 10.69
C PRO A 398 -17.28 11.92 11.37
N SER A 399 -16.95 10.80 10.71
CA SER A 399 -17.15 9.46 11.28
C SER A 399 -16.22 9.19 12.47
N SER A 400 -15.00 9.76 12.44
CA SER A 400 -14.03 9.63 13.53
C SER A 400 -14.41 10.47 14.76
N ILE A 401 -15.06 11.62 14.56
CA ILE A 401 -15.68 12.41 15.63
C ILE A 401 -16.87 11.64 16.23
N ALA A 402 -17.79 11.15 15.40
CA ALA A 402 -18.96 10.41 15.88
C ALA A 402 -18.57 9.15 16.67
N ARG A 403 -17.58 8.39 16.17
CA ARG A 403 -16.99 7.25 16.90
C ARG A 403 -16.47 7.66 18.27
N SER A 404 -15.72 8.75 18.33
CA SER A 404 -15.11 9.25 19.55
C SER A 404 -16.16 9.74 20.56
N GLN A 405 -17.07 10.61 20.13
CA GLN A 405 -17.94 11.37 21.03
C GLN A 405 -19.30 10.71 21.23
N ASP A 406 -19.92 10.21 20.15
CA ASP A 406 -21.28 9.65 20.21
C ASP A 406 -21.26 8.19 20.67
N GLN A 407 -20.39 7.36 20.08
CA GLN A 407 -20.24 5.95 20.44
C GLN A 407 -19.39 5.77 21.70
N GLN A 408 -18.19 6.34 21.74
CA GLN A 408 -17.21 6.07 22.80
C GLN A 408 -17.30 7.01 24.01
N HIS A 409 -18.15 8.04 23.95
CA HIS A 409 -18.32 8.91 25.10
C HIS A 409 -17.40 10.15 25.11
N TRP A 410 -16.24 10.10 24.45
CA TRP A 410 -15.13 11.02 24.69
C TRP A 410 -15.57 12.49 24.58
N PRO A 411 -15.06 13.39 25.43
CA PRO A 411 -15.57 14.76 25.50
C PRO A 411 -15.25 15.58 24.25
N SER A 412 -14.26 15.16 23.45
CA SER A 412 -13.77 15.91 22.29
C SER A 412 -12.89 15.07 21.38
N GLY A 413 -12.72 15.54 20.15
CA GLY A 413 -11.74 15.02 19.22
C GLY A 413 -12.24 13.89 18.34
N ALA A 414 -11.43 13.56 17.34
CA ALA A 414 -11.63 12.49 16.38
C ALA A 414 -10.71 11.31 16.71
N ARG A 415 -11.29 10.11 16.76
CA ARG A 415 -10.55 8.86 16.92
C ARG A 415 -10.45 8.14 15.59
N TRP A 416 -9.25 8.01 15.03
CA TRP A 416 -9.05 7.37 13.73
C TRP A 416 -9.20 5.83 13.83
N PRO A 417 -9.84 5.16 12.85
CA PRO A 417 -10.00 3.71 12.90
C PRO A 417 -8.66 3.01 12.67
N LYS A 418 -8.52 1.76 13.11
CA LYS A 418 -7.44 0.85 12.67
C LYS A 418 -7.81 0.29 11.28
N MET A 419 -8.71 -0.68 11.29
CA MET A 419 -9.29 -1.27 10.08
C MET A 419 -10.55 -0.51 9.66
N THR A 420 -10.64 -0.16 8.38
CA THR A 420 -11.77 0.63 7.84
C THR A 420 -11.97 0.37 6.34
N ASP A 421 -12.81 1.17 5.72
CA ASP A 421 -13.20 1.11 4.31
C ASP A 421 -13.42 2.55 3.79
N PRO A 422 -13.74 2.76 2.50
CA PRO A 422 -13.92 4.12 1.94
C PRO A 422 -14.99 4.98 2.62
N SER A 423 -15.89 4.41 3.43
CA SER A 423 -16.84 5.15 4.27
C SER A 423 -16.22 5.77 5.52
N GLY A 424 -15.04 5.31 5.94
CA GLY A 424 -14.38 5.71 7.18
C GLY A 424 -14.97 5.06 8.44
N ARG A 425 -15.88 4.08 8.31
CA ARG A 425 -16.42 3.29 9.42
C ARG A 425 -15.35 2.38 10.02
N SER A 426 -15.32 2.21 11.34
CA SER A 426 -14.37 1.25 11.93
C SER A 426 -14.93 -0.15 11.75
N SER A 427 -14.07 -1.09 11.34
CA SER A 427 -14.43 -2.50 11.44
C SER A 427 -14.54 -2.91 12.91
N PRO A 428 -15.54 -3.74 13.28
CA PRO A 428 -15.54 -4.41 14.56
C PRO A 428 -14.27 -5.24 14.80
N GLY A 429 -13.98 -5.54 16.07
CA GLY A 429 -12.85 -6.37 16.50
C GLY A 429 -12.02 -5.74 17.61
N GLU A 430 -11.51 -6.55 18.53
CA GLU A 430 -10.82 -6.08 19.73
C GLU A 430 -9.56 -5.26 19.42
N ILE A 431 -8.67 -5.79 18.58
CA ILE A 431 -7.46 -5.07 18.13
C ILE A 431 -7.86 -3.81 17.35
N ASN A 432 -8.83 -3.94 16.44
CA ASN A 432 -9.32 -2.83 15.61
C ASN A 432 -9.80 -1.63 16.45
N ASN A 433 -10.37 -1.91 17.62
CA ASN A 433 -10.98 -0.92 18.50
C ASN A 433 -10.12 -0.54 19.71
N LEU A 434 -8.94 -1.12 19.92
CA LEU A 434 -8.07 -0.81 21.07
C LEU A 434 -6.65 -0.38 20.69
N LEU A 435 -6.27 -0.51 19.41
CA LEU A 435 -5.01 0.01 18.88
C LEU A 435 -5.09 1.52 18.62
N ILE A 436 -4.00 2.26 18.92
CA ILE A 436 -3.99 3.74 18.88
C ILE A 436 -2.76 4.36 18.21
N TRP A 437 -1.76 3.59 17.75
CA TRP A 437 -0.51 4.16 17.23
C TRP A 437 -0.65 4.87 15.86
N GLN A 438 -1.75 4.63 15.15
CA GLN A 438 -2.17 5.38 13.97
C GLN A 438 -2.65 6.79 14.27
N GLN A 439 -3.05 7.06 15.53
CA GLN A 439 -3.67 8.32 15.90
C GLN A 439 -2.82 9.56 15.54
N PRO A 440 -1.49 9.57 15.72
CA PRO A 440 -0.66 10.73 15.38
C PRO A 440 -0.28 10.83 13.89
N HIS A 441 -0.57 9.83 13.05
CA HIS A 441 -0.22 9.82 11.62
C HIS A 441 -0.59 11.09 10.85
N PRO A 442 -1.83 11.63 10.95
CA PRO A 442 -2.18 12.85 10.22
C PRO A 442 -1.31 14.05 10.59
N LEU A 443 -0.77 14.10 11.82
CA LEU A 443 0.12 15.18 12.27
C LEU A 443 1.48 15.10 11.54
N VAL A 444 1.99 13.89 11.30
CA VAL A 444 3.21 13.65 10.51
C VAL A 444 3.00 13.97 9.04
N PHE A 445 1.88 13.52 8.47
CA PHE A 445 1.50 13.80 7.08
C PHE A 445 1.34 15.30 6.82
N ALA A 446 0.65 16.00 7.73
CA ALA A 446 0.52 17.45 7.68
C ALA A 446 1.90 18.15 7.74
N GLN A 447 2.81 17.69 8.61
CA GLN A 447 4.15 18.25 8.71
C GLN A 447 4.94 18.10 7.40
N TYR A 448 4.86 16.95 6.74
CA TYR A 448 5.48 16.77 5.43
C TYR A 448 4.86 17.69 4.35
N ASP A 449 3.53 17.80 4.31
CA ASP A 449 2.79 18.60 3.33
C ASP A 449 3.09 20.10 3.50
N TYR A 450 3.11 20.58 4.74
CA TYR A 450 3.54 21.95 5.07
C TYR A 450 4.99 22.21 4.72
N ARG A 451 5.89 21.25 4.93
CA ARG A 451 7.30 21.41 4.55
C ARG A 451 7.46 21.54 3.03
N ALA A 452 6.63 20.84 2.25
CA ALA A 452 6.63 20.97 0.79
C ALA A 452 6.00 22.28 0.31
N SER A 453 5.01 22.81 1.03
CA SER A 453 4.32 24.05 0.69
C SER A 453 3.97 24.87 1.95
N PRO A 454 4.90 25.70 2.46
CA PRO A 454 4.75 26.40 3.74
C PRO A 454 3.87 27.66 3.62
N THR A 455 2.58 27.47 3.36
CA THR A 455 1.62 28.57 3.16
C THR A 455 0.51 28.54 4.22
N ILE A 456 -0.17 29.67 4.39
CA ILE A 456 -1.32 29.76 5.31
C ILE A 456 -2.50 28.91 4.81
N GLU A 457 -2.65 28.76 3.49
CA GLU A 457 -3.64 27.88 2.87
C GLU A 457 -3.38 26.41 3.25
N MET A 458 -2.10 26.00 3.28
CA MET A 458 -1.73 24.65 3.71
C MET A 458 -2.01 24.43 5.20
N LEU A 459 -1.72 25.42 6.05
CA LEU A 459 -2.07 25.36 7.46
C LEU A 459 -3.59 25.21 7.68
N ARG A 460 -4.39 25.94 6.92
CA ARG A 460 -5.86 25.89 6.97
C ARG A 460 -6.42 24.57 6.42
N LYS A 461 -5.81 23.98 5.40
CA LYS A 461 -6.20 22.67 4.83
C LYS A 461 -6.27 21.59 5.92
N TRP A 462 -5.29 21.58 6.82
CA TRP A 462 -5.17 20.55 7.86
C TRP A 462 -5.76 20.95 9.22
N GLU A 463 -6.16 22.21 9.41
CA GLU A 463 -6.51 22.77 10.72
C GLU A 463 -7.50 21.89 11.51
N ASN A 464 -8.61 21.49 10.90
CA ASN A 464 -9.62 20.68 11.57
C ASN A 464 -9.11 19.28 11.94
N VAL A 465 -8.37 18.65 11.03
CA VAL A 465 -7.75 17.34 11.27
C VAL A 465 -6.73 17.42 12.41
N ILE A 466 -5.86 18.43 12.42
CA ILE A 466 -4.88 18.66 13.50
C ILE A 466 -5.59 18.85 14.84
N ARG A 467 -6.61 19.73 14.87
CA ARG A 467 -7.37 20.05 16.08
C ARG A 467 -8.07 18.83 16.64
N GLU A 468 -8.87 18.14 15.85
CA GLU A 468 -9.68 17.04 16.35
C GLU A 468 -8.83 15.81 16.68
N THR A 469 -7.75 15.56 15.92
CA THR A 469 -6.77 14.51 16.29
C THR A 469 -6.19 14.79 17.68
N THR A 470 -5.73 16.01 17.92
CA THR A 470 -5.02 16.37 19.15
C THR A 470 -5.98 16.53 20.33
N ASN A 471 -7.21 16.99 20.09
CA ASN A 471 -8.28 17.02 21.08
C ASN A 471 -8.57 15.61 21.63
N TRP A 472 -8.61 14.59 20.76
CA TRP A 472 -8.82 13.22 21.22
C TRP A 472 -7.59 12.68 21.94
N MET A 473 -6.39 12.94 21.43
CA MET A 473 -5.14 12.57 22.10
C MET A 473 -5.06 13.14 23.53
N ALA A 474 -5.50 14.38 23.74
CA ALA A 474 -5.55 15.01 25.05
C ALA A 474 -6.68 14.43 25.94
N ALA A 475 -7.85 14.16 25.36
CA ALA A 475 -8.98 13.57 26.08
C ALA A 475 -8.76 12.12 26.50
N PHE A 476 -7.99 11.35 25.71
CA PHE A 476 -7.63 9.96 25.98
C PHE A 476 -6.60 9.83 27.11
N ALA A 477 -5.67 10.78 27.21
CA ALA A 477 -4.63 10.77 28.24
C ALA A 477 -5.24 11.04 29.63
N TRP A 478 -4.94 10.18 30.60
CA TRP A 478 -5.55 10.26 31.93
C TRP A 478 -4.59 10.81 32.97
N TYR A 479 -4.96 11.88 33.67
CA TYR A 479 -4.13 12.44 34.73
C TYR A 479 -4.16 11.57 36.00
N SER A 480 -3.04 10.91 36.28
CA SER A 480 -2.79 10.16 37.50
C SER A 480 -2.43 11.07 38.65
N ALA A 481 -3.41 11.40 39.50
CA ALA A 481 -3.19 12.25 40.67
C ALA A 481 -2.13 11.71 41.64
N SER A 482 -1.95 10.39 41.70
CA SER A 482 -0.92 9.74 42.52
C SER A 482 0.48 9.84 41.94
N ALA A 483 0.63 9.73 40.62
CA ALA A 483 1.93 9.78 39.96
C ALA A 483 2.32 11.20 39.51
N GLY A 484 1.34 12.11 39.42
CA GLY A 484 1.53 13.49 38.96
C GLY A 484 1.78 13.59 37.45
N VAL A 485 1.36 12.60 36.66
CA VAL A 485 1.58 12.50 35.21
C VAL A 485 0.31 12.06 34.49
N TYR A 486 0.28 12.23 33.17
CA TYR A 486 -0.74 11.66 32.30
C TYR A 486 -0.32 10.26 31.81
N ASP A 487 -1.18 9.29 32.02
CA ASP A 487 -1.02 7.91 31.59
C ASP A 487 -1.77 7.66 30.26
N LEU A 488 -1.26 6.73 29.46
CA LEU A 488 -1.93 6.15 28.30
C LEU A 488 -2.34 4.70 28.61
N GLY A 489 -3.62 4.40 28.42
CA GLY A 489 -4.20 3.08 28.73
C GLY A 489 -4.12 2.71 30.22
N PRO A 490 -4.69 1.56 30.61
CA PRO A 490 -5.45 0.60 29.81
C PRO A 490 -6.94 1.01 29.63
N PRO A 491 -7.67 0.42 28.66
CA PRO A 491 -7.22 -0.63 27.75
C PRO A 491 -6.58 -0.07 26.47
N MET A 492 -5.52 -0.73 25.98
CA MET A 492 -4.95 -0.45 24.66
C MET A 492 -4.04 -1.58 24.16
N TYR A 493 -3.94 -1.74 22.84
CA TYR A 493 -2.86 -2.53 22.21
C TYR A 493 -1.68 -1.63 21.83
N VAL A 494 -0.48 -2.20 21.89
CA VAL A 494 0.74 -1.60 21.34
C VAL A 494 0.92 -1.95 19.86
N VAL A 495 1.90 -1.33 19.21
CA VAL A 495 2.33 -1.65 17.84
C VAL A 495 2.48 -3.16 17.56
N SER A 496 2.99 -3.95 18.50
CA SER A 496 3.20 -5.41 18.31
C SER A 496 1.93 -6.26 18.40
N GLU A 497 0.79 -5.70 18.81
CA GLU A 497 -0.51 -6.38 18.89
C GLU A 497 -0.54 -7.65 19.79
N ASP A 498 0.50 -7.89 20.57
CA ASP A 498 0.75 -9.15 21.31
C ASP A 498 0.61 -9.00 22.85
N THR A 499 0.30 -7.79 23.32
CA THR A 499 0.12 -7.51 24.75
C THR A 499 -1.31 -7.75 25.20
N SER A 500 -1.52 -7.94 26.51
CA SER A 500 -2.90 -7.97 27.03
C SER A 500 -3.40 -6.53 27.18
N PRO A 501 -4.48 -6.14 26.50
CA PRO A 501 -4.84 -4.73 26.42
C PRO A 501 -5.28 -4.14 27.76
N ASN A 502 -5.87 -4.96 28.64
CA ASN A 502 -6.41 -4.53 29.94
C ASN A 502 -5.36 -4.16 31.01
N VAL A 503 -4.08 -4.47 30.79
CA VAL A 503 -2.97 -4.17 31.70
C VAL A 503 -1.86 -3.34 31.05
N THR A 504 -1.96 -3.10 29.74
CA THR A 504 -1.00 -2.30 28.98
C THR A 504 -1.17 -0.83 29.36
N VAL A 505 -0.16 -0.26 30.01
CA VAL A 505 -0.11 1.14 30.44
C VAL A 505 1.23 1.76 30.08
N ASN A 506 1.21 3.00 29.61
CA ASN A 506 2.39 3.78 29.27
C ASN A 506 3.40 3.04 28.36
N PRO A 507 2.98 2.52 27.20
CA PRO A 507 3.92 1.97 26.22
C PRO A 507 4.94 2.98 25.72
N ALA A 508 6.19 2.55 25.55
CA ALA A 508 7.28 3.48 25.22
C ALA A 508 7.07 4.16 23.86
N PHE A 509 6.74 3.40 22.82
CA PHE A 509 6.60 3.95 21.47
C PHE A 509 5.43 4.93 21.38
N GLU A 510 4.28 4.55 21.91
CA GLU A 510 3.05 5.36 21.89
C GLU A 510 3.23 6.64 22.71
N LEU A 511 3.89 6.60 23.86
CA LEU A 511 4.25 7.81 24.62
C LEU A 511 5.16 8.76 23.83
N ALA A 512 6.17 8.22 23.13
CA ALA A 512 7.06 9.02 22.29
C ALA A 512 6.29 9.66 21.12
N TYR A 513 5.42 8.90 20.46
CA TYR A 513 4.64 9.38 19.34
C TYR A 513 3.58 10.40 19.77
N TRP A 514 2.96 10.23 20.95
CA TRP A 514 2.06 11.22 21.54
C TRP A 514 2.77 12.57 21.74
N ARG A 515 3.98 12.55 22.35
CA ARG A 515 4.77 13.78 22.54
C ARG A 515 5.11 14.46 21.22
N LEU A 516 5.54 13.68 20.23
CA LEU A 516 5.89 14.19 18.90
C LEU A 516 4.67 14.84 18.23
N GLY A 517 3.55 14.11 18.19
CA GLY A 517 2.30 14.56 17.60
C GLY A 517 1.78 15.84 18.25
N SER A 518 1.68 15.87 19.58
CA SER A 518 1.26 17.08 20.31
C SER A 518 2.22 18.26 20.09
N GLY A 519 3.52 18.00 19.93
CA GLY A 519 4.50 19.01 19.55
C GLY A 519 4.23 19.61 18.17
N TYR A 520 3.98 18.78 17.16
CA TYR A 520 3.61 19.24 15.82
C TYR A 520 2.29 20.01 15.82
N ALA A 521 1.27 19.53 16.54
CA ALA A 521 -0.01 20.22 16.64
C ALA A 521 0.12 21.61 17.28
N LYS A 522 0.92 21.73 18.35
CA LYS A 522 1.25 23.03 18.96
C LYS A 522 1.93 23.97 17.98
N GLY A 523 2.97 23.51 17.29
CA GLY A 523 3.67 24.31 16.28
C GLY A 523 2.74 24.73 15.12
N TRP A 524 1.80 23.87 14.73
CA TRP A 524 0.79 24.17 13.71
C TRP A 524 -0.11 25.34 14.10
N MET A 525 -0.61 25.31 15.34
CA MET A 525 -1.46 26.35 15.91
C MET A 525 -0.72 27.68 16.05
N GLU A 526 0.54 27.65 16.49
CA GLU A 526 1.41 28.83 16.55
C GLU A 526 1.63 29.43 15.16
N ASN A 527 1.87 28.59 14.13
CA ASN A 527 2.04 29.02 12.75
C ASN A 527 0.74 29.60 12.14
N LEU A 528 -0.43 29.14 12.58
CA LEU A 528 -1.73 29.72 12.24
C LEU A 528 -1.99 31.07 12.94
N GLY A 529 -1.21 31.42 13.96
CA GLY A 529 -1.50 32.53 14.87
C GLY A 529 -2.73 32.28 15.74
N ALA A 530 -3.09 31.01 15.96
CA ALA A 530 -4.22 30.58 16.76
C ALA A 530 -3.78 30.23 18.20
N GLU A 531 -4.71 30.29 19.13
CA GLU A 531 -4.47 29.89 20.53
C GLU A 531 -4.28 28.37 20.63
N VAL A 532 -3.19 27.94 21.25
CA VAL A 532 -2.93 26.52 21.56
C VAL A 532 -3.79 26.13 22.76
N PRO A 533 -4.67 25.12 22.65
CA PRO A 533 -5.45 24.65 23.79
C PRO A 533 -4.56 24.23 24.98
N GLU A 534 -4.89 24.69 26.18
CA GLU A 534 -4.09 24.46 27.39
C GLU A 534 -3.88 22.96 27.66
N ASP A 535 -4.94 22.14 27.48
CA ASP A 535 -4.91 20.69 27.70
C ASP A 535 -3.88 19.99 26.81
N TRP A 536 -3.64 20.45 25.58
CA TRP A 536 -2.64 19.86 24.69
C TRP A 536 -1.23 20.03 25.28
N THR A 537 -0.95 21.22 25.82
CA THR A 537 0.34 21.52 26.45
C THR A 537 0.46 20.78 27.78
N ALA A 538 -0.60 20.77 28.59
CA ALA A 538 -0.64 20.08 29.87
C ALA A 538 -0.37 18.58 29.72
N VAL A 539 -1.02 17.92 28.77
CA VAL A 539 -0.79 16.50 28.46
C VAL A 539 0.65 16.32 27.97
N LYS A 540 1.07 16.99 26.90
CA LYS A 540 2.41 16.82 26.31
C LYS A 540 3.52 16.93 27.35
N ASP A 541 3.48 17.99 28.17
CA ASP A 541 4.55 18.33 29.10
C ASP A 541 4.53 17.45 30.37
N ASN A 542 3.42 16.75 30.64
CA ASN A 542 3.26 15.91 31.83
C ASN A 542 2.91 14.45 31.51
N LEU A 543 3.14 13.95 30.29
CA LEU A 543 3.03 12.53 29.96
C LEU A 543 4.03 11.69 30.77
N ALA A 544 3.61 10.49 31.19
CA ALA A 544 4.44 9.53 31.91
C ALA A 544 5.77 9.26 31.19
N ALA A 545 6.86 9.14 31.95
CA ALA A 545 8.19 8.95 31.39
C ALA A 545 8.27 7.64 30.58
N LEU A 546 9.13 7.62 29.55
CA LEU A 546 9.39 6.39 28.80
C LEU A 546 9.89 5.29 29.76
N PRO A 547 9.31 4.09 29.76
CA PRO A 547 9.64 3.07 30.73
C PRO A 547 11.03 2.48 30.46
N VAL A 548 11.92 2.56 31.45
CA VAL A 548 13.31 2.09 31.38
C VAL A 548 13.55 1.01 32.41
N ASN A 549 14.29 -0.03 32.02
CA ASN A 549 14.86 -1.01 32.93
C ASN A 549 16.27 -1.40 32.47
N ASN A 550 17.21 -1.40 33.43
CA ASN A 550 18.60 -1.83 33.24
C ASN A 550 19.28 -1.24 31.99
N GLY A 551 19.09 0.05 31.74
CA GLY A 551 19.71 0.77 30.61
C GLY A 551 19.06 0.51 29.24
N THR A 552 17.88 -0.12 29.19
CA THR A 552 17.07 -0.32 27.97
C THR A 552 15.63 0.12 28.17
N TYR A 553 14.93 0.48 27.10
CA TYR A 553 13.50 0.74 27.14
C TYR A 553 12.69 -0.56 27.26
N LYS A 554 11.52 -0.49 27.90
CA LYS A 554 10.53 -1.58 27.98
C LYS A 554 9.41 -1.34 26.99
N VAL A 555 8.71 -2.41 26.58
CA VAL A 555 7.51 -2.30 25.73
C VAL A 555 6.46 -1.40 26.41
N TYR A 556 6.14 -1.66 27.68
CA TYR A 556 5.24 -0.84 28.49
C TYR A 556 5.64 -0.82 29.98
N GLU A 557 5.09 0.13 30.74
CA GLU A 557 5.59 0.49 32.08
C GLU A 557 5.52 -0.67 33.09
N THR A 558 4.38 -1.35 33.16
CA THR A 558 4.12 -2.42 34.14
C THR A 558 4.60 -3.79 33.71
N LEU A 559 5.22 -3.92 32.53
CA LEU A 559 5.75 -5.19 32.03
C LEU A 559 6.82 -5.74 32.97
N GLU A 560 6.98 -7.06 33.07
CA GLU A 560 8.00 -7.65 33.94
C GLU A 560 9.42 -7.29 33.46
N ASN A 561 10.38 -7.19 34.37
CA ASN A 561 11.71 -6.66 34.09
C ASN A 561 12.58 -7.61 33.21
N ASP A 562 12.24 -8.90 33.19
CA ASP A 562 12.89 -9.99 32.45
C ASP A 562 12.17 -10.36 31.15
N PHE A 563 11.24 -9.52 30.66
CA PHE A 563 10.47 -9.74 29.43
C PHE A 563 11.31 -10.05 28.19
N TRP A 564 12.56 -9.60 28.15
CA TRP A 564 13.52 -9.90 27.08
C TRP A 564 13.77 -11.39 26.85
N THR A 565 13.44 -12.24 27.82
CA THR A 565 13.57 -13.70 27.74
C THR A 565 12.24 -14.40 27.49
N ASP A 566 11.13 -13.65 27.47
CA ASP A 566 9.80 -14.17 27.17
C ASP A 566 9.50 -13.97 25.69
N PRO A 567 9.40 -15.06 24.89
CA PRO A 567 9.06 -14.96 23.48
C PRO A 567 7.67 -14.38 23.25
N LYS A 568 6.83 -14.22 24.27
CA LYS A 568 5.56 -13.51 24.14
C LYS A 568 5.72 -12.03 23.78
N TYR A 569 6.79 -11.37 24.22
CA TYR A 569 7.00 -9.91 24.08
C TYR A 569 8.24 -9.56 23.25
N THR A 570 8.92 -10.58 22.71
CA THR A 570 10.10 -10.45 21.85
C THR A 570 9.86 -11.15 20.51
N ASN A 571 8.60 -11.15 20.10
CA ASN A 571 8.09 -11.77 18.91
C ASN A 571 7.22 -10.75 18.19
N ASP A 572 7.05 -10.88 16.88
CA ASP A 572 6.32 -9.88 16.07
C ASP A 572 7.06 -8.53 15.97
N HIS A 573 6.35 -7.41 15.81
CA HIS A 573 6.94 -6.09 15.52
C HIS A 573 7.89 -5.55 16.61
N PRO A 574 9.16 -5.22 16.28
CA PRO A 574 10.15 -4.71 17.24
C PRO A 574 10.02 -3.19 17.49
N ALA A 575 8.84 -2.75 17.97
CA ALA A 575 8.45 -1.33 18.07
C ALA A 575 9.44 -0.43 18.83
N LEU A 576 10.22 -0.98 19.77
CA LEU A 576 11.23 -0.24 20.53
C LEU A 576 12.32 0.40 19.66
N VAL A 577 12.64 -0.17 18.49
CA VAL A 577 13.59 0.44 17.55
C VAL A 577 13.01 1.67 16.84
N GLY A 578 11.67 1.77 16.81
CA GLY A 578 10.94 2.92 16.30
C GLY A 578 11.11 4.19 17.13
N LEU A 579 11.52 4.09 18.41
CA LEU A 579 11.78 5.24 19.30
C LEU A 579 12.85 6.18 18.75
N TYR A 580 13.83 5.64 18.02
CA TYR A 580 14.86 6.41 17.32
C TYR A 580 15.21 5.71 16.02
N GLY A 581 14.51 6.08 14.95
CA GLY A 581 14.60 5.43 13.66
C GLY A 581 13.42 5.87 12.81
N TRP A 582 12.27 5.25 13.09
CA TRP A 582 10.98 5.70 12.57
C TRP A 582 10.65 7.09 13.08
N LEU A 583 10.61 7.27 14.41
CA LEU A 583 10.46 8.59 15.01
C LEU A 583 11.83 9.30 15.06
N PRO A 584 11.87 10.63 14.93
CA PRO A 584 13.04 11.43 15.27
C PRO A 584 13.29 11.42 16.79
N GLU A 585 14.35 12.09 17.23
CA GLU A 585 14.57 12.28 18.67
C GLU A 585 13.37 13.02 19.28
N THR A 586 12.76 12.41 20.28
CA THR A 586 11.60 12.96 21.00
C THR A 586 12.00 13.42 22.40
N GLU A 587 11.25 14.36 22.94
CA GLU A 587 11.45 14.83 24.31
C GLU A 587 11.37 13.67 25.32
N GLY A 588 12.36 13.57 26.21
CA GLY A 588 12.47 12.49 27.21
C GLY A 588 13.16 11.22 26.71
N LEU A 589 13.51 11.15 25.42
CA LEU A 589 14.32 10.07 24.87
C LEU A 589 15.81 10.26 25.25
N ASN A 590 16.48 9.18 25.62
CA ASN A 590 17.91 9.13 25.86
C ASN A 590 18.56 8.30 24.75
N LEU A 591 19.36 8.95 23.90
CA LEU A 591 19.97 8.30 22.73
C LEU A 591 20.92 7.14 23.10
N THR A 592 21.56 7.17 24.27
CA THR A 592 22.40 6.05 24.72
C THR A 592 21.54 4.82 25.05
N ILE A 593 20.40 5.02 25.72
CA ILE A 593 19.44 3.96 26.04
C ILE A 593 18.76 3.46 24.76
N ALA A 594 18.38 4.35 23.84
CA ALA A 594 17.78 3.98 22.56
C ALA A 594 18.72 3.09 21.74
N LYS A 595 20.01 3.45 21.64
CA LYS A 595 21.03 2.63 20.99
C LYS A 595 21.18 1.26 21.65
N ALA A 596 21.35 1.23 22.98
CA ALA A 596 21.45 -0.04 23.72
C ALA A 596 20.19 -0.92 23.56
N THR A 597 19.02 -0.30 23.44
CA THR A 597 17.75 -1.00 23.19
C THR A 597 17.73 -1.60 21.79
N ALA A 598 18.14 -0.85 20.75
CA ALA A 598 18.21 -1.35 19.39
C ALA A 598 19.22 -2.50 19.22
N GLU A 599 20.38 -2.42 19.88
CA GLU A 599 21.35 -3.50 19.95
C GLU A 599 20.76 -4.74 20.62
N LYS A 600 20.01 -4.56 21.72
CA LYS A 600 19.38 -5.69 22.43
C LYS A 600 18.24 -6.34 21.64
N VAL A 601 17.45 -5.56 20.90
CA VAL A 601 16.44 -6.08 19.97
C VAL A 601 17.11 -6.97 18.93
N ARG A 602 18.19 -6.51 18.29
CA ARG A 602 18.94 -7.29 17.29
C ARG A 602 19.39 -8.64 17.83
N GLU A 603 19.78 -8.71 19.09
CA GLU A 603 20.28 -9.94 19.72
C GLU A 603 19.18 -10.92 20.15
N ASN A 604 18.00 -10.43 20.56
CA ASN A 604 17.02 -11.24 21.29
C ASN A 604 15.66 -11.38 20.59
N TRP A 605 15.34 -10.50 19.63
CA TRP A 605 14.03 -10.51 18.98
C TRP A 605 13.93 -11.63 17.94
N ASN A 606 12.76 -12.26 17.85
CA ASN A 606 12.52 -13.32 16.90
C ASN A 606 12.28 -12.80 15.48
N ALA A 607 13.35 -12.63 14.70
CA ALA A 607 13.28 -12.11 13.34
C ALA A 607 12.43 -12.96 12.39
N THR A 608 12.24 -14.26 12.65
CA THR A 608 11.42 -15.12 11.78
C THR A 608 9.93 -14.78 11.83
N ASN A 609 9.49 -13.93 12.75
CA ASN A 609 8.11 -13.45 12.84
C ASN A 609 7.98 -11.96 12.51
N PHE A 610 9.02 -11.33 11.97
CA PHE A 610 8.89 -9.98 11.42
C PHE A 610 7.93 -9.93 10.24
N TRP A 611 7.36 -8.76 10.02
CA TRP A 611 6.65 -8.38 8.82
C TRP A 611 7.53 -7.52 7.93
N GLY A 612 7.15 -7.35 6.67
CA GLY A 612 7.98 -6.65 5.69
C GLY A 612 8.39 -5.22 6.09
N TRP A 613 7.54 -4.50 6.83
CA TRP A 613 7.82 -3.12 7.26
C TRP A 613 8.77 -3.02 8.47
N ASP A 614 8.98 -4.12 9.21
CA ASP A 614 9.90 -4.14 10.35
C ASP A 614 11.35 -3.94 9.93
N PHE A 615 11.75 -4.49 8.78
CA PHE A 615 13.11 -4.40 8.26
C PHE A 615 13.52 -2.95 7.91
N PRO A 616 12.70 -2.18 7.18
CA PRO A 616 12.91 -0.74 7.04
C PRO A 616 12.97 0.02 8.37
N MET A 617 12.13 -0.33 9.36
CA MET A 617 12.17 0.30 10.68
C MET A 617 13.52 0.04 11.39
N LEU A 618 14.01 -1.20 11.35
CA LEU A 618 15.31 -1.60 11.87
C LEU A 618 16.47 -0.91 11.13
N ALA A 619 16.36 -0.77 9.81
CA ALA A 619 17.34 -0.06 8.98
C ALA A 619 17.45 1.41 9.35
N MET A 620 16.31 2.11 9.47
CA MET A 620 16.26 3.52 9.89
C MET A 620 16.85 3.72 11.29
N SER A 621 16.54 2.81 12.23
CA SER A 621 17.11 2.87 13.58
C SER A 621 18.63 2.67 13.58
N SER A 622 19.12 1.70 12.80
CA SER A 622 20.56 1.44 12.66
C SER A 622 21.28 2.65 12.06
N ALA A 623 20.71 3.26 11.01
CA ALA A 623 21.25 4.46 10.37
C ALA A 623 21.35 5.65 11.34
N ARG A 624 20.28 5.97 12.10
CA ARG A 624 20.33 7.06 13.08
C ARG A 624 21.31 6.79 14.23
N ASN A 625 21.47 5.54 14.64
CA ASN A 625 22.42 5.13 15.69
C ASN A 625 23.89 5.05 15.20
N GLY A 626 24.14 5.35 13.92
CA GLY A 626 25.46 5.36 13.29
C GLY A 626 25.96 3.98 12.84
N ASP A 627 25.13 2.95 12.88
CA ASP A 627 25.42 1.59 12.41
C ASP A 627 24.97 1.41 10.95
N ILE A 628 25.61 2.16 10.06
CA ILE A 628 25.25 2.28 8.64
C ILE A 628 25.45 0.98 7.84
N GLU A 629 26.36 0.10 8.26
CA GLU A 629 26.50 -1.23 7.66
C GLU A 629 25.30 -2.11 8.01
N GLN A 630 24.91 -2.15 9.28
CA GLN A 630 23.73 -2.90 9.70
C GLN A 630 22.43 -2.37 9.06
N ALA A 631 22.35 -1.06 8.80
CA ALA A 631 21.22 -0.48 8.10
C ALA A 631 21.03 -1.10 6.70
N VAL A 632 22.11 -1.26 5.94
CA VAL A 632 22.09 -1.93 4.63
C VAL A 632 21.77 -3.42 4.77
N GLU A 633 22.34 -4.09 5.77
CA GLU A 633 22.05 -5.51 6.03
C GLU A 633 20.56 -5.75 6.28
N TRP A 634 19.87 -4.88 7.03
CA TRP A 634 18.42 -5.02 7.23
C TRP A 634 17.61 -4.87 5.94
N LEU A 635 17.99 -3.93 5.06
CA LEU A 635 17.30 -3.75 3.78
C LEU A 635 17.55 -4.90 2.79
N LEU A 636 18.54 -5.75 3.06
CA LEU A 636 18.95 -6.88 2.24
C LEU A 636 18.81 -8.23 2.96
N ASP A 637 18.17 -8.23 4.14
CA ASP A 637 18.02 -9.41 4.95
C ASP A 637 17.31 -10.52 4.15
N PRO A 638 17.75 -11.79 4.24
CA PRO A 638 17.11 -12.89 3.52
C PRO A 638 15.63 -13.11 3.87
N LEU A 639 15.18 -12.68 5.06
CA LEU A 639 13.77 -12.71 5.47
C LEU A 639 12.98 -11.53 4.90
N PHE A 640 13.66 -10.46 4.47
CA PHE A 640 13.05 -9.35 3.75
C PHE A 640 13.20 -9.55 2.24
N ASN A 641 12.46 -10.52 1.70
CA ASN A 641 12.64 -10.96 0.32
C ASN A 641 11.59 -10.39 -0.65
N PHE A 642 12.01 -10.30 -1.91
CA PHE A 642 11.23 -9.80 -3.03
C PHE A 642 11.36 -10.79 -4.17
N ASP A 643 10.26 -11.08 -4.87
CA ASP A 643 10.29 -12.02 -5.99
C ASP A 643 10.98 -11.43 -7.25
N ASP A 644 10.90 -12.17 -8.35
CA ASP A 644 11.51 -11.83 -9.63
C ASP A 644 10.97 -10.53 -10.24
N VAL A 645 9.70 -10.19 -9.97
CA VAL A 645 9.07 -8.93 -10.41
C VAL A 645 9.08 -7.86 -9.32
N GLY A 646 9.64 -8.17 -8.15
CA GLY A 646 9.81 -7.26 -7.02
C GLY A 646 8.61 -7.17 -6.09
N MET A 647 7.69 -8.13 -6.13
CA MET A 647 6.62 -8.20 -5.14
C MET A 647 7.23 -8.46 -3.76
N PRO A 648 6.91 -7.64 -2.73
CA PRO A 648 7.36 -7.90 -1.38
C PRO A 648 6.68 -9.18 -0.89
N LEU A 649 7.49 -10.20 -0.68
CA LEU A 649 7.02 -11.46 -0.16
C LEU A 649 6.83 -11.33 1.36
N THR A 650 6.11 -12.30 1.89
CA THR A 650 5.93 -12.46 3.32
C THR A 650 6.40 -13.86 3.68
N HIS A 651 7.32 -13.96 4.62
CA HIS A 651 7.62 -15.23 5.28
C HIS A 651 6.58 -15.57 6.37
N VAL A 652 5.68 -14.63 6.68
CA VAL A 652 4.53 -14.76 7.57
C VAL A 652 3.22 -15.04 6.80
N ARG A 653 2.16 -15.34 7.57
CA ARG A 653 1.00 -16.24 7.34
C ARG A 653 0.04 -15.94 6.18
N ILE A 654 0.31 -14.97 5.31
CA ILE A 654 -0.61 -14.51 4.26
C ILE A 654 -0.04 -14.72 2.85
N PRO A 655 -0.87 -14.83 1.80
CA PRO A 655 -0.39 -14.84 0.42
C PRO A 655 0.29 -13.51 0.04
N PRO A 656 1.36 -13.53 -0.76
CA PRO A 656 1.99 -12.31 -1.25
C PRO A 656 1.07 -11.53 -2.21
N PRO A 657 1.27 -10.21 -2.37
CA PRO A 657 2.30 -9.39 -1.74
C PRO A 657 1.87 -8.75 -0.41
N TYR A 658 2.84 -8.18 0.30
CA TYR A 658 2.64 -7.31 1.46
C TYR A 658 3.35 -5.95 1.27
N PHE A 659 2.65 -4.97 0.69
CA PHE A 659 3.21 -3.69 0.24
C PHE A 659 3.77 -2.74 1.31
N PRO A 660 3.39 -2.81 2.60
CA PRO A 660 4.10 -2.05 3.63
C PRO A 660 5.62 -2.27 3.61
N GLY A 661 6.09 -3.46 3.20
CA GLY A 661 7.51 -3.71 2.99
C GLY A 661 8.14 -2.85 1.89
N SER A 662 7.47 -2.71 0.73
CA SER A 662 7.96 -1.86 -0.38
C SER A 662 7.94 -0.39 -0.02
N GLY A 663 6.85 0.12 0.54
CA GLY A 663 6.75 1.52 0.92
C GLY A 663 7.71 1.88 2.05
N GLY A 664 7.86 1.00 3.05
CA GLY A 664 8.87 1.11 4.10
C GLY A 664 10.30 1.15 3.53
N LEU A 665 10.66 0.23 2.62
CA LEU A 665 11.97 0.23 1.95
C LEU A 665 12.25 1.57 1.27
N LEU A 666 11.28 2.09 0.51
CA LEU A 666 11.43 3.36 -0.19
C LEU A 666 11.60 4.53 0.78
N TYR A 667 10.87 4.54 1.90
CA TYR A 667 11.05 5.56 2.94
C TYR A 667 12.45 5.47 3.55
N ALA A 668 12.91 4.28 3.95
CA ALA A 668 14.21 4.07 4.57
C ALA A 668 15.37 4.44 3.62
N VAL A 669 15.30 4.04 2.34
CA VAL A 669 16.31 4.40 1.33
C VAL A 669 16.37 5.91 1.13
N ALA A 670 15.22 6.60 1.04
CA ALA A 670 15.20 8.05 0.88
C ALA A 670 15.78 8.75 2.11
N MET A 671 15.44 8.29 3.32
CA MET A 671 16.02 8.76 4.58
C MET A 671 17.54 8.53 4.64
N MET A 672 18.03 7.34 4.25
CA MET A 672 19.45 7.02 4.28
C MET A 672 20.25 7.81 3.23
N ALA A 673 19.66 8.07 2.05
CA ALA A 673 20.32 8.78 0.94
C ALA A 673 20.27 10.31 1.12
N SER A 674 19.11 10.88 1.42
CA SER A 674 18.93 12.34 1.55
C SER A 674 19.19 12.85 2.98
N GLY A 675 19.08 11.96 3.96
CA GLY A 675 19.20 12.28 5.38
C GLY A 675 17.86 12.57 6.06
N TRP A 676 17.95 12.90 7.33
CA TRP A 676 16.87 13.35 8.21
C TRP A 676 17.19 14.73 8.80
N ASP A 677 16.26 15.35 9.53
CA ASP A 677 16.51 16.63 10.18
C ASP A 677 17.69 16.52 11.18
N GLY A 678 18.62 17.47 11.11
CA GLY A 678 19.87 17.44 11.88
C GLY A 678 21.00 16.56 11.32
N SER A 679 20.75 15.74 10.29
CA SER A 679 21.82 14.97 9.62
C SER A 679 22.70 15.86 8.72
N GLU A 680 24.00 15.53 8.68
CA GLU A 680 25.02 16.22 7.88
C GLU A 680 25.70 15.27 6.89
N GLY A 681 26.24 15.83 5.80
CA GLY A 681 26.89 15.06 4.72
C GLY A 681 25.92 14.55 3.64
N GLY A 682 26.48 13.87 2.63
CA GLY A 682 25.71 13.19 1.59
C GLY A 682 25.54 11.70 1.93
N ALA A 683 24.34 11.16 1.71
CA ALA A 683 23.98 9.77 2.02
C ALA A 683 24.39 9.31 3.43
N PRO A 684 23.96 10.02 4.50
CA PRO A 684 24.43 9.78 5.87
C PRO A 684 24.06 8.41 6.42
N GLY A 685 23.07 7.72 5.84
CA GLY A 685 22.66 6.37 6.25
C GLY A 685 23.38 5.24 5.52
N PHE A 686 24.27 5.53 4.57
CA PHE A 686 25.01 4.50 3.81
C PHE A 686 26.48 4.42 4.23
N PRO A 687 27.10 3.22 4.16
CA PRO A 687 28.54 3.09 4.34
C PRO A 687 29.34 3.96 3.36
N LYS A 688 30.52 4.42 3.79
CA LYS A 688 31.42 5.21 2.92
C LYS A 688 32.35 4.34 2.09
N ASP A 689 32.66 3.16 2.59
CA ASP A 689 33.55 2.21 1.93
C ASP A 689 32.72 1.29 1.03
N GLY A 690 33.07 1.22 -0.25
CA GLY A 690 32.41 0.34 -1.22
C GLY A 690 31.10 0.86 -1.83
N TRP A 691 30.48 1.89 -1.25
CA TRP A 691 29.23 2.48 -1.74
C TRP A 691 29.45 3.89 -2.32
N VAL A 692 28.90 4.12 -3.50
CA VAL A 692 28.81 5.42 -4.16
C VAL A 692 27.34 5.73 -4.38
N VAL A 693 26.73 6.45 -3.44
CA VAL A 693 25.31 6.79 -3.48
C VAL A 693 25.12 8.15 -4.15
N ARG A 694 24.31 8.17 -5.20
CA ARG A 694 23.82 9.38 -5.85
C ARG A 694 22.32 9.46 -5.69
N HIS A 695 21.81 10.66 -5.44
CA HIS A 695 20.38 10.88 -5.41
C HIS A 695 20.03 12.27 -5.97
N GLU A 696 18.85 12.37 -6.55
CA GLU A 696 18.31 13.60 -7.14
C GLU A 696 16.87 13.77 -6.65
N GLY A 697 16.43 15.01 -6.41
CA GLY A 697 15.02 15.31 -6.15
C GLY A 697 14.41 14.59 -4.94
N LEU A 698 15.20 14.19 -3.94
CA LEU A 698 14.69 13.65 -2.68
C LEU A 698 14.49 14.74 -1.62
N SER A 699 13.57 14.47 -0.72
CA SER A 699 13.25 15.25 0.48
C SER A 699 13.79 14.53 1.72
N LYS A 700 14.29 15.27 2.72
CA LYS A 700 14.80 14.66 3.98
C LYS A 700 13.67 14.02 4.80
N ALA A 701 13.94 12.98 5.57
CA ALA A 701 12.99 12.56 6.60
C ALA A 701 12.93 13.59 7.75
N LEU A 702 11.85 13.59 8.54
CA LEU A 702 11.75 14.35 9.79
C LEU A 702 12.77 13.86 10.84
#